data_AF-A0A355UJF4-F1
#
_entry.id   AF-A0A355UJF4-F1
#
_cell.length_a   1.000
_cell.length_b   1.000
_cell.length_c   1.000
_cell.angle_alpha   90.00
_cell.angle_beta   90.00
_cell.angle_gamma   90.00
#
_symmetry.space_group_name_H-M   'P 1'
#
loop_
_entity.id
_entity.type
_entity.pdbx_description
1 polymer ?
#
loop_
_entity_poly.entity_id
_entity_poly.type
_entity_poly.pdbx_seq_one_letter_code
_entity_poly.pdbx_strand_id
1 'polypeptide(L)'
;MKKYSLINNVLGWVVFLIASVVYLVTAEPSASWWDCGEYIATAYKFQVGHPPGAPTFQLFGRIFSLFAGGDVTKVAYMVNALSAICSGLTILMLFWTITMLAKKLIAKTQEITTSQMIAIFGSGVVGALAYAFSDTFWYSAVEGEVYAMSSFFTALVFWVILKWESQADDKHNLRWIILITFLIGISIGVHLLNLLAIPAMAYVFYFKKYPNTTKKGFIWAGILSVFMVAIILYFIVPMIVSLAGKFEIFFVNSIGLPFNSGTIIYFALLIGLIVWGLKYTRDKVKPLLNTIILSFLFLLIGYSTFFILVIRANSNTPINENAPKDAVALLTYLNREQYGSTPVFYGTYYTAQPNGSKTTSKYTKDKASKKYIKESAGIEYTYAPEDNTVFPRMYSAQEEKHIVFYKYWAGINGDRKPTFAENLRYFFRYQVNHMYWRYFMWNFAGRQNDIQSFGVNHSNIDPESNGTKDLINGNWISGIKFIDEMRLGPQSNLPKEMANNPGRNTLFFLPLLLGIAGLIYQFKKDKKDAFVVFLLFFMTGLAIVLYLNQHPTQPRERDYAYAGSFYAFAIWIGLGVYGLYDWLKKVKLPENIKAISVSVICLVAVPVLMAFQEWDDHDRSGRYMAREFARNYLESCEKDAILITFGDNDTFPLWYIQEVEGVRPDVRILNFTLSGMHWYVEQLYNKLYDSEKLPFTLPKEYYRMGLNASLVYPSTDQTVELRDALKSFTTDPNTTMFIQSGDSVKVLLYNNFRISTDKDTMTFSIPVDSKQGRQIARNDLMLLDILATNAFKRPIYTMSPSYFTKLIPNINEYVQQEGLVYRITPKPQSGNIALEKTNNLFLNKFQWGGIKDPKTYLEDAVTINNSRNMRQQHMFIARNYSARGQKDKAIKILDKALQEFPSSKIYFDRYDLQFAEQYCANGQMKKGEDMFNQIVDLYINDIKYYNRFTGSKARNVASVKNEALQYLAMAYSLAETYNLTNVLNKIKSIPEIQSFLGLQEMQKDYNDLISKVNSAAQIARAGNKEAANTQFLEILVPLEKILQTQSEELFSRGAELLMFIYSNSMNFQLKAVEDKIMSNQTFKKVIEEYARQQQAQMQTQQQGQPNVAVPGVNL
;
A
#
# COMPACT_ATOMS: atom_id res chain seq x y z
N MET A 1 32.40 -39.61 9.64
CA MET A 1 31.73 -38.33 10.02
C MET A 1 32.49 -37.05 9.65
N LYS A 2 33.82 -36.94 9.84
CA LYS A 2 34.60 -35.72 9.50
C LYS A 2 34.41 -35.25 8.03
N LYS A 3 34.46 -36.19 7.07
CA LYS A 3 34.24 -35.92 5.64
C LYS A 3 32.85 -35.32 5.33
N TYR A 4 31.79 -35.87 5.92
CA TYR A 4 30.43 -35.32 5.77
C TYR A 4 30.35 -33.87 6.26
N SER A 5 30.86 -33.62 7.47
CA SER A 5 30.79 -32.28 8.07
C SER A 5 31.55 -31.24 7.24
N LEU A 6 32.72 -31.61 6.71
CA LEU A 6 33.50 -30.72 5.86
C LEU A 6 32.73 -30.36 4.58
N ILE A 7 32.22 -31.35 3.85
CA ILE A 7 31.49 -31.11 2.60
C ILE A 7 30.20 -30.32 2.87
N ASN A 8 29.46 -30.67 3.91
CA ASN A 8 28.24 -29.96 4.31
C ASN A 8 28.50 -28.47 4.60
N ASN A 9 29.59 -28.16 5.29
CA ASN A 9 29.94 -26.77 5.61
C ASN A 9 30.38 -26.02 4.36
N VAL A 10 31.22 -26.62 3.52
CA VAL A 10 31.68 -26.01 2.26
C VAL A 10 30.50 -25.75 1.32
N LEU A 11 29.64 -26.73 1.10
CA LEU A 11 28.46 -26.56 0.22
C LEU A 11 27.50 -25.51 0.75
N GLY A 12 27.29 -25.44 2.07
CA GLY A 12 26.51 -24.34 2.66
C GLY A 12 27.06 -22.97 2.28
N TRP A 13 28.37 -22.76 2.47
CA TRP A 13 29.02 -21.51 2.09
C TRP A 13 29.04 -21.25 0.59
N VAL A 14 29.11 -22.29 -0.25
CA VAL A 14 28.97 -22.14 -1.71
C VAL A 14 27.58 -21.64 -2.07
N VAL A 15 26.51 -22.23 -1.51
CA VAL A 15 25.14 -21.78 -1.75
C VAL A 15 24.92 -20.35 -1.23
N PHE A 16 25.50 -20.01 -0.07
CA PHE A 16 25.54 -18.63 0.43
C PHE A 16 26.17 -17.68 -0.59
N LEU A 17 27.35 -18.01 -1.12
CA LEU A 17 28.06 -17.18 -2.09
C LEU A 17 27.25 -17.02 -3.39
N ILE A 18 26.63 -18.09 -3.90
CA ILE A 18 25.76 -18.02 -5.07
C ILE A 18 24.61 -17.04 -4.82
N ALA A 19 23.86 -17.21 -3.74
CA ALA A 19 22.72 -16.36 -3.41
C ALA A 19 23.14 -14.89 -3.19
N SER A 20 24.17 -14.65 -2.38
CA SER A 20 24.67 -13.30 -2.13
C SER A 20 25.20 -12.62 -3.39
N VAL A 21 25.92 -13.32 -4.26
CA VAL A 21 26.40 -12.73 -5.52
C VAL A 21 25.22 -12.36 -6.41
N VAL A 22 24.24 -13.24 -6.58
CA VAL A 22 23.03 -12.94 -7.36
C VAL A 22 22.36 -11.68 -6.80
N TYR A 23 22.05 -11.65 -5.50
CA TYR A 23 21.38 -10.50 -4.89
C TYR A 23 22.20 -9.22 -4.97
N LEU A 24 23.52 -9.28 -4.86
CA LEU A 24 24.38 -8.09 -4.96
C LEU A 24 24.48 -7.53 -6.38
N VAL A 25 24.47 -8.39 -7.40
CA VAL A 25 24.52 -7.93 -8.81
C VAL A 25 23.16 -7.47 -9.31
N THR A 26 22.07 -7.94 -8.71
CA THR A 26 20.69 -7.48 -9.01
C THR A 26 20.18 -6.42 -8.02
N ALA A 27 20.97 -6.04 -7.01
CA ALA A 27 20.58 -5.07 -5.99
C ALA A 27 20.31 -3.69 -6.59
N GLU A 28 19.33 -2.98 -6.04
CA GLU A 28 19.06 -1.61 -6.44
C GLU A 28 20.25 -0.71 -6.06
N PRO A 29 20.76 0.13 -6.98
CA PRO A 29 21.96 0.93 -6.71
C PRO A 29 21.69 2.17 -5.84
N SER A 30 20.42 2.53 -5.64
CA SER A 30 20.01 3.68 -4.83
C SER A 30 18.81 3.33 -3.93
N ALA A 31 18.20 4.34 -3.29
CA ALA A 31 16.98 4.14 -2.52
C ALA A 31 15.81 3.81 -3.45
N SER A 32 15.04 2.78 -3.11
CA SER A 32 13.80 2.41 -3.80
C SER A 32 12.61 3.19 -3.24
N TRP A 33 11.42 2.98 -3.83
CA TRP A 33 10.16 3.53 -3.32
C TRP A 33 9.78 2.92 -1.95
N TRP A 34 8.68 3.40 -1.36
CA TRP A 34 8.23 2.99 -0.03
C TRP A 34 9.28 3.28 1.06
N ASP A 35 9.40 2.39 2.04
CA ASP A 35 10.09 2.63 3.31
C ASP A 35 11.62 2.67 3.17
N CYS A 36 12.18 2.22 2.04
CA CYS A 36 13.62 2.14 1.82
C CYS A 36 14.34 3.47 1.99
N GLY A 37 13.82 4.56 1.41
CA GLY A 37 14.43 5.89 1.52
C GLY A 37 14.57 6.35 2.98
N GLU A 38 13.54 6.10 3.78
CA GLU A 38 13.53 6.42 5.21
C GLU A 38 14.46 5.50 6.00
N TYR A 39 14.43 4.18 5.77
CA TYR A 39 15.32 3.24 6.44
C TYR A 39 16.80 3.55 6.17
N ILE A 40 17.17 3.88 4.94
CA ILE A 40 18.53 4.26 4.58
C ILE A 40 18.91 5.60 5.24
N ALA A 41 18.04 6.62 5.18
CA ALA A 41 18.28 7.93 5.79
C ALA A 41 18.46 7.83 7.33
N THR A 42 17.59 7.06 7.97
CA THR A 42 17.61 6.88 9.42
C THR A 42 18.77 6.01 9.88
N ALA A 43 19.17 4.99 9.11
CA ALA A 43 20.38 4.22 9.38
C ALA A 43 21.66 5.07 9.21
N TYR A 44 21.74 5.88 8.14
CA TYR A 44 22.94 6.68 7.85
C TYR A 44 23.25 7.70 8.96
N LYS A 45 22.25 8.38 9.52
CA LYS A 45 22.44 9.43 10.55
C LYS A 45 21.96 9.08 11.95
N PHE A 46 21.56 7.83 12.19
CA PHE A 46 20.89 7.38 13.41
C PHE A 46 19.68 8.26 13.76
N GLN A 47 18.72 8.33 12.84
CA GLN A 47 17.48 9.07 13.03
C GLN A 47 16.36 8.11 13.49
N VAL A 48 15.19 8.64 13.86
CA VAL A 48 14.07 7.82 14.34
C VAL A 48 13.02 7.71 13.24
N GLY A 49 12.95 6.53 12.62
CA GLY A 49 11.97 6.24 11.57
C GLY A 49 10.60 5.83 12.10
N HIS A 50 9.71 5.42 11.20
CA HIS A 50 8.32 5.15 11.53
C HIS A 50 8.12 4.04 12.58
N PRO A 51 7.11 4.14 13.46
CA PRO A 51 6.86 3.15 14.51
C PRO A 51 6.47 1.76 13.97
N PRO A 52 6.98 0.67 14.58
CA PRO A 52 7.68 0.61 15.87
C PRO A 52 9.21 0.72 15.74
N GLY A 53 9.71 1.23 14.61
CA GLY A 53 11.14 1.38 14.33
C GLY A 53 11.84 0.06 14.06
N ALA A 54 13.10 0.16 13.62
CA ALA A 54 13.97 -0.99 13.38
C ALA A 54 15.41 -0.71 13.85
N PRO A 55 15.61 -0.45 15.17
CA PRO A 55 16.89 0.02 15.70
C PRO A 55 18.06 -0.94 15.45
N THR A 56 17.82 -2.26 15.48
CA THR A 56 18.84 -3.25 15.14
C THR A 56 19.23 -3.13 13.66
N PHE A 57 18.27 -3.03 12.76
CA PHE A 57 18.54 -2.81 11.33
C PHE A 57 19.33 -1.52 11.10
N GLN A 58 18.94 -0.42 11.76
CA GLN A 58 19.63 0.87 11.67
C GLN A 58 21.09 0.79 12.13
N LEU A 59 21.38 0.06 13.22
CA LEU A 59 22.75 -0.13 13.71
C LEU A 59 23.63 -0.83 12.69
N PHE A 60 23.15 -1.92 12.08
CA PHE A 60 23.87 -2.61 11.01
C PHE A 60 23.94 -1.78 9.73
N GLY A 61 22.86 -1.09 9.37
CA GLY A 61 22.81 -0.19 8.21
C GLY A 61 23.85 0.93 8.32
N ARG A 62 24.06 1.50 9.53
CA ARG A 62 25.14 2.46 9.76
C ARG A 62 26.51 1.83 9.50
N ILE A 63 26.77 0.63 10.01
CA ILE A 63 28.05 -0.06 9.79
C ILE A 63 28.28 -0.25 8.28
N PHE A 64 27.26 -0.71 7.56
CA PHE A 64 27.35 -0.92 6.12
C PHE A 64 27.57 0.38 5.35
N SER A 65 26.91 1.47 5.74
CA SER A 65 27.12 2.78 5.12
C SER A 65 28.58 3.25 5.17
N LEU A 66 29.38 2.79 6.14
CA LEU A 66 30.81 3.14 6.23
C LEU A 66 31.64 2.53 5.08
N PHE A 67 31.20 1.42 4.49
CA PHE A 67 31.86 0.82 3.32
C PHE A 67 31.68 1.64 2.03
N ALA A 68 30.88 2.71 2.07
CA ALA A 68 30.79 3.67 0.97
C ALA A 68 32.08 4.50 0.80
N GLY A 69 33.02 4.46 1.76
CA GLY A 69 34.33 5.09 1.63
C GLY A 69 34.29 6.62 1.54
N GLY A 70 33.24 7.25 2.09
CA GLY A 70 33.00 8.69 2.01
C GLY A 70 32.18 9.15 0.81
N ASP A 71 31.95 8.28 -0.18
CA ASP A 71 31.07 8.56 -1.31
C ASP A 71 29.61 8.34 -0.92
N VAL A 72 28.90 9.43 -0.60
CA VAL A 72 27.49 9.39 -0.15
C VAL A 72 26.55 8.73 -1.15
N THR A 73 26.86 8.77 -2.45
CA THR A 73 26.01 8.17 -3.50
C THR A 73 26.00 6.64 -3.45
N LYS A 74 26.98 6.03 -2.77
CA LYS A 74 27.08 4.56 -2.58
C LYS A 74 26.43 4.09 -1.29
N VAL A 75 26.03 4.99 -0.39
CA VAL A 75 25.47 4.62 0.92
C VAL A 75 24.23 3.73 0.76
N ALA A 76 23.32 4.08 -0.16
CA ALA A 76 22.13 3.27 -0.42
C ALA A 76 22.48 1.86 -0.88
N TYR A 77 23.37 1.71 -1.88
CA TYR A 77 23.82 0.40 -2.33
C TYR A 77 24.44 -0.42 -1.19
N MET A 78 25.22 0.19 -0.29
CA MET A 78 25.81 -0.54 0.84
C MET A 78 24.74 -1.02 1.84
N VAL A 79 23.68 -0.23 2.07
CA VAL A 79 22.56 -0.67 2.91
C VAL A 79 21.72 -1.74 2.19
N ASN A 80 21.52 -1.65 0.88
CA ASN A 80 20.88 -2.71 0.10
C ASN A 80 21.73 -4.00 0.10
N ALA A 81 23.06 -3.88 0.11
CA ALA A 81 23.98 -5.00 0.25
C ALA A 81 23.88 -5.70 1.62
N LEU A 82 23.50 -4.99 2.69
CA LEU A 82 23.17 -5.63 3.98
C LEU A 82 22.00 -6.59 3.82
N SER A 83 20.92 -6.17 3.14
CA SER A 83 19.79 -7.04 2.82
C SER A 83 20.22 -8.24 1.98
N ALA A 84 21.00 -8.02 0.91
CA ALA A 84 21.51 -9.10 0.05
C ALA A 84 22.33 -10.14 0.83
N ILE A 85 23.20 -9.71 1.75
CA ILE A 85 24.01 -10.60 2.59
C ILE A 85 23.15 -11.32 3.64
N CYS A 86 22.22 -10.62 4.30
CA CYS A 86 21.28 -11.26 5.22
C CYS A 86 20.43 -12.32 4.51
N SER A 87 19.97 -12.05 3.30
CA SER A 87 19.25 -13.02 2.48
C SER A 87 20.13 -14.21 2.10
N GLY A 88 21.38 -14.00 1.68
CA GLY A 88 22.33 -15.09 1.49
C GLY A 88 22.54 -15.95 2.75
N LEU A 89 22.67 -15.32 3.92
CA LEU A 89 22.78 -16.03 5.20
C LEU A 89 21.50 -16.82 5.53
N THR A 90 20.32 -16.34 5.11
CA THR A 90 19.06 -17.09 5.20
C THR A 90 19.15 -18.39 4.39
N ILE A 91 19.67 -18.31 3.16
CA ILE A 91 19.86 -19.48 2.30
C ILE A 91 20.88 -20.47 2.89
N LEU A 92 21.94 -19.96 3.53
CA LEU A 92 22.90 -20.80 4.28
C LEU A 92 22.20 -21.60 5.39
N MET A 93 21.39 -20.91 6.22
CA MET A 93 20.64 -21.54 7.29
C MET A 93 19.61 -22.55 6.77
N LEU A 94 18.97 -22.25 5.63
CA LEU A 94 18.04 -23.16 4.97
C LEU A 94 18.74 -24.44 4.49
N PHE A 95 19.88 -24.31 3.81
CA PHE A 95 20.68 -25.45 3.36
C PHE A 95 21.06 -26.36 4.55
N TRP A 96 21.55 -25.79 5.65
CA TRP A 96 21.88 -26.59 6.83
C TRP A 96 20.65 -27.16 7.53
N THR A 97 19.52 -26.46 7.54
CA THR A 97 18.24 -26.99 8.04
C THR A 97 17.82 -28.22 7.24
N ILE A 98 17.81 -28.14 5.91
CA ILE A 98 17.40 -29.24 5.04
C ILE A 98 18.32 -30.44 5.19
N THR A 99 19.63 -30.23 5.16
CA THR A 99 20.61 -31.33 5.29
C THR A 99 20.54 -32.01 6.66
N MET A 100 20.28 -31.26 7.75
CA MET A 100 20.07 -31.83 9.08
C MET A 100 18.80 -32.69 9.14
N LEU A 101 17.68 -32.20 8.59
CA LEU A 101 16.41 -32.95 8.55
C LEU A 101 16.53 -34.18 7.64
N ALA A 102 17.10 -34.04 6.43
CA ALA A 102 17.32 -35.15 5.51
C ALA A 102 18.19 -36.24 6.14
N LYS A 103 19.29 -35.87 6.82
CA LYS A 103 20.14 -36.81 7.54
C LYS A 103 19.35 -37.56 8.64
N LYS A 104 18.50 -36.85 9.39
CA LYS A 104 17.70 -37.42 10.48
C LYS A 104 16.65 -38.44 10.00
N LEU A 105 16.16 -38.31 8.77
CA LEU A 105 15.26 -39.29 8.15
C LEU A 105 15.92 -40.66 7.90
N ILE A 106 17.26 -40.74 7.88
CA ILE A 106 18.01 -41.90 7.40
C ILE A 106 18.87 -42.51 8.51
N ALA A 107 19.66 -41.68 9.19
CA ALA A 107 20.76 -42.11 10.04
C ALA A 107 20.35 -42.24 11.51
N LYS A 108 19.28 -43.00 11.80
CA LYS A 108 18.89 -43.27 13.21
C LYS A 108 19.88 -44.21 13.90
N THR A 109 20.63 -45.06 13.17
CA THR A 109 21.62 -46.01 13.75
C THR A 109 22.77 -46.46 12.81
N GLN A 110 22.83 -46.06 11.53
CA GLN A 110 23.82 -46.56 10.53
C GLN A 110 24.77 -45.49 9.98
N GLU A 111 25.94 -45.92 9.49
CA GLU A 111 26.85 -45.06 8.72
C GLU A 111 26.22 -44.62 7.39
N ILE A 112 26.37 -43.34 7.06
CA ILE A 112 25.79 -42.75 5.85
C ILE A 112 26.62 -43.16 4.63
N THR A 113 25.97 -43.82 3.66
CA THR A 113 26.63 -44.21 2.40
C THR A 113 26.94 -42.99 1.52
N THR A 114 27.84 -43.15 0.56
CA THR A 114 28.17 -42.07 -0.40
C THR A 114 26.96 -41.60 -1.21
N SER A 115 26.11 -42.52 -1.69
CA SER A 115 24.89 -42.17 -2.42
C SER A 115 23.89 -41.40 -1.57
N GLN A 116 23.70 -41.79 -0.31
CA GLN A 116 22.86 -41.06 0.65
C GLN A 116 23.43 -39.67 0.93
N MET A 117 24.75 -39.55 1.08
CA MET A 117 25.43 -38.28 1.28
C MET A 117 25.19 -37.33 0.09
N ILE A 118 25.33 -37.83 -1.15
CA ILE A 118 25.04 -37.07 -2.37
C ILE A 118 23.56 -36.62 -2.38
N ALA A 119 22.62 -37.52 -2.11
CA ALA A 119 21.20 -37.18 -2.11
C ALA A 119 20.82 -36.17 -1.01
N ILE A 120 21.44 -36.24 0.18
CA ILE A 120 21.26 -35.25 1.26
C ILE A 120 21.77 -33.88 0.81
N PHE A 121 22.96 -33.81 0.21
CA PHE A 121 23.50 -32.55 -0.28
C PHE A 121 22.70 -31.99 -1.45
N GLY A 122 22.27 -32.83 -2.39
CA GLY A 122 21.34 -32.45 -3.46
C GLY A 122 20.03 -31.89 -2.92
N SER A 123 19.47 -32.49 -1.87
CA SER A 123 18.28 -31.97 -1.18
C SER A 123 18.52 -30.57 -0.62
N GLY A 124 19.66 -30.37 0.04
CA GLY A 124 20.06 -29.06 0.57
C GLY A 124 20.22 -28.00 -0.52
N VAL A 125 20.96 -28.29 -1.58
CA VAL A 125 21.23 -27.34 -2.68
C VAL A 125 19.93 -26.98 -3.40
N VAL A 126 19.12 -27.97 -3.80
CA VAL A 126 17.88 -27.72 -4.55
C VAL A 126 16.87 -26.95 -3.73
N GLY A 127 16.60 -27.35 -2.49
CA GLY A 127 15.62 -26.64 -1.65
C GLY A 127 16.08 -25.23 -1.27
N ALA A 128 17.37 -25.05 -0.96
CA ALA A 128 17.89 -23.73 -0.60
C ALA A 128 17.89 -22.76 -1.80
N LEU A 129 18.33 -23.21 -2.98
CA LEU A 129 18.30 -22.38 -4.18
C LEU A 129 16.89 -22.16 -4.73
N ALA A 130 15.95 -23.09 -4.52
CA ALA A 130 14.55 -22.88 -4.91
C ALA A 130 13.94 -21.70 -4.14
N TYR A 131 14.25 -21.56 -2.85
CA TYR A 131 13.87 -20.38 -2.08
C TYR A 131 14.68 -19.14 -2.48
N ALA A 132 15.96 -19.31 -2.84
CA ALA A 132 16.78 -18.18 -3.26
C ALA A 132 16.21 -17.46 -4.49
N PHE A 133 15.61 -18.22 -5.41
CA PHE A 133 15.03 -17.73 -6.65
C PHE A 133 13.49 -17.66 -6.63
N SER A 134 12.86 -17.66 -5.44
CA SER A 134 11.40 -17.47 -5.36
C SER A 134 11.07 -15.98 -5.36
N ASP A 135 10.13 -15.57 -6.23
CA ASP A 135 9.63 -14.19 -6.45
C ASP A 135 9.67 -13.32 -5.17
N THR A 136 8.84 -13.64 -4.18
CA THR A 136 8.72 -12.85 -2.94
C THR A 136 10.03 -12.67 -2.17
N PHE A 137 10.85 -13.72 -2.09
CA PHE A 137 12.09 -13.67 -1.31
C PHE A 137 13.18 -12.89 -2.03
N TRP A 138 13.31 -13.07 -3.35
CA TRP A 138 14.30 -12.35 -4.14
C TRP A 138 13.96 -10.85 -4.18
N TYR A 139 12.69 -10.49 -4.35
CA TYR A 139 12.22 -9.09 -4.30
C TYR A 139 12.75 -8.36 -3.04
N SER A 140 12.60 -9.01 -1.88
CA SER A 140 13.03 -8.43 -0.59
C SER A 140 14.55 -8.47 -0.38
N ALA A 141 15.29 -9.27 -1.15
CA ALA A 141 16.72 -9.44 -1.00
C ALA A 141 17.55 -8.33 -1.67
N VAL A 142 16.96 -7.58 -2.60
CA VAL A 142 17.63 -6.59 -3.46
C VAL A 142 17.41 -5.13 -3.05
N GLU A 143 16.69 -4.89 -1.94
CA GLU A 143 16.38 -3.55 -1.41
C GLU A 143 16.61 -3.44 0.10
N GLY A 144 16.85 -2.22 0.58
CA GLY A 144 17.19 -1.88 1.97
C GLY A 144 16.00 -1.89 2.94
N GLU A 145 15.23 -2.98 3.00
CA GLU A 145 14.12 -3.18 3.96
C GLU A 145 14.45 -4.18 5.09
N VAL A 146 13.62 -4.18 6.14
CA VAL A 146 13.78 -5.02 7.34
C VAL A 146 13.52 -6.52 7.10
N TYR A 147 12.84 -6.88 6.01
CA TYR A 147 12.35 -8.24 5.78
C TYR A 147 13.48 -9.25 5.50
N ALA A 148 14.56 -8.85 4.82
CA ALA A 148 15.73 -9.70 4.59
C ALA A 148 16.41 -10.12 5.91
N MET A 149 16.64 -9.16 6.81
CA MET A 149 17.22 -9.44 8.13
C MET A 149 16.26 -10.21 9.04
N SER A 150 14.94 -9.95 8.95
CA SER A 150 13.92 -10.72 9.67
C SER A 150 13.90 -12.18 9.24
N SER A 151 13.99 -12.44 7.94
CA SER A 151 14.09 -13.80 7.37
C SER A 151 15.35 -14.51 7.86
N PHE A 152 16.49 -13.81 7.92
CA PHE A 152 17.73 -14.36 8.47
C PHE A 152 17.57 -14.79 9.93
N PHE A 153 17.04 -13.94 10.80
CA PHE A 153 16.84 -14.31 12.21
C PHE A 153 15.87 -15.47 12.39
N THR A 154 14.80 -15.52 11.58
CA THR A 154 13.83 -16.63 11.59
C THR A 154 14.51 -17.95 11.20
N ALA A 155 15.28 -17.95 10.12
CA ALA A 155 16.04 -19.12 9.68
C ALA A 155 17.14 -19.52 10.69
N LEU A 156 17.82 -18.53 11.27
CA LEU A 156 18.88 -18.75 12.25
C LEU A 156 18.34 -19.39 13.52
N VAL A 157 17.27 -18.88 14.14
CA VAL A 157 16.73 -19.49 15.38
C VAL A 157 16.18 -20.89 15.12
N PHE A 158 15.56 -21.12 13.95
CA PHE A 158 15.07 -22.45 13.58
C PHE A 158 16.23 -23.43 13.39
N TRP A 159 17.31 -23.01 12.72
CA TRP A 159 18.52 -23.81 12.62
C TRP A 159 19.17 -24.06 14.01
N VAL A 160 19.25 -23.04 14.86
CA VAL A 160 19.81 -23.15 16.22
C VAL A 160 19.03 -24.15 17.08
N ILE A 161 17.70 -24.23 16.99
CA ILE A 161 16.95 -25.24 17.77
C ILE A 161 17.23 -26.67 17.29
N LEU A 162 17.43 -26.87 15.98
CA LEU A 162 17.83 -28.17 15.45
C LEU A 162 19.27 -28.50 15.89
N LYS A 163 20.12 -27.47 16.01
CA LYS A 163 21.48 -27.64 16.54
C LYS A 163 21.44 -28.03 18.01
N TRP A 164 20.60 -27.38 18.81
CA TRP A 164 20.32 -27.78 20.19
C TRP A 164 19.84 -29.23 20.25
N GLU A 165 18.89 -29.64 19.39
CA GLU A 165 18.36 -31.01 19.37
C GLU A 165 19.49 -32.03 19.18
N SER A 166 20.42 -31.77 18.25
CA SER A 166 21.57 -32.64 17.98
C SER A 166 22.57 -32.74 19.14
N GLN A 167 22.52 -31.82 20.09
CA GLN A 167 23.41 -31.70 21.24
C GLN A 167 22.63 -31.72 22.57
N ALA A 168 21.37 -32.16 22.58
CA ALA A 168 20.48 -31.98 23.73
C ALA A 168 20.89 -32.80 24.97
N ASP A 169 21.79 -33.76 24.77
CA ASP A 169 22.36 -34.64 25.79
C ASP A 169 23.75 -34.16 26.26
N ASP A 170 24.32 -33.11 25.63
CA ASP A 170 25.58 -32.49 26.05
C ASP A 170 25.42 -31.71 27.36
N LYS A 171 26.47 -31.68 28.18
CA LYS A 171 26.51 -30.95 29.48
C LYS A 171 26.12 -29.46 29.36
N HIS A 172 26.46 -28.83 28.24
CA HIS A 172 26.26 -27.40 28.00
C HIS A 172 25.12 -27.09 27.02
N ASN A 173 24.17 -28.01 26.81
CA ASN A 173 23.12 -27.86 25.80
C ASN A 173 22.28 -26.57 25.95
N LEU A 174 22.02 -26.11 27.19
CA LEU A 174 21.16 -24.95 27.46
C LEU A 174 21.69 -23.63 26.90
N ARG A 175 22.99 -23.54 26.56
CA ARG A 175 23.57 -22.37 25.87
C ARG A 175 22.83 -22.01 24.58
N TRP A 176 22.30 -23.01 23.89
CA TRP A 176 21.55 -22.79 22.65
C TRP A 176 20.19 -22.15 22.91
N ILE A 177 19.52 -22.49 24.02
CA ILE A 177 18.25 -21.87 24.43
C ILE A 177 18.49 -20.40 24.82
N ILE A 178 19.59 -20.12 25.53
CA ILE A 178 20.00 -18.75 25.85
C ILE A 178 20.32 -17.98 24.57
N LEU A 179 21.01 -18.60 23.60
CA LEU A 179 21.26 -17.98 22.29
C LEU A 179 19.96 -17.68 21.53
N ILE A 180 18.99 -18.61 21.50
CA ILE A 180 17.69 -18.39 20.84
C ILE A 180 16.98 -17.17 21.44
N THR A 181 16.96 -17.06 22.77
CA THR A 181 16.28 -15.94 23.44
C THR A 181 16.98 -14.61 23.24
N PHE A 182 18.32 -14.60 23.17
CA PHE A 182 19.10 -13.44 22.73
C PHE A 182 18.76 -13.01 21.29
N LEU A 183 18.74 -13.97 20.35
CA LEU A 183 18.44 -13.71 18.94
C LEU A 183 17.00 -13.24 18.73
N ILE A 184 16.03 -13.77 19.50
CA ILE A 184 14.66 -13.26 19.54
C ILE A 184 14.66 -11.80 20.01
N GLY A 185 15.38 -11.49 21.10
CA GLY A 185 15.53 -10.12 21.60
C GLY A 185 16.05 -9.14 20.55
N ILE A 186 17.15 -9.50 19.87
CA ILE A 186 17.74 -8.70 18.78
C ILE A 186 16.76 -8.52 17.62
N SER A 187 16.11 -9.61 17.23
CA SER A 187 15.17 -9.64 16.11
C SER A 187 13.96 -8.77 16.34
N ILE A 188 13.50 -8.57 17.58
CA ILE A 188 12.40 -7.63 17.87
C ILE A 188 12.79 -6.20 17.44
N GLY A 189 14.07 -5.83 17.54
CA GLY A 189 14.60 -4.56 17.01
C GLY A 189 14.77 -4.52 15.49
N VAL A 190 14.36 -5.58 14.77
CA VAL A 190 14.27 -5.64 13.31
C VAL A 190 12.81 -5.76 12.90
N HIS A 191 12.15 -6.85 13.31
CA HIS A 191 10.76 -7.16 13.05
C HIS A 191 10.26 -8.28 13.98
N LEU A 192 8.97 -8.27 14.31
CA LEU A 192 8.31 -9.25 15.19
C LEU A 192 8.06 -10.65 14.59
N LEU A 193 8.35 -10.87 13.29
CA LEU A 193 7.94 -12.09 12.57
C LEU A 193 8.66 -13.34 13.10
N ASN A 194 9.87 -13.18 13.62
CA ASN A 194 10.66 -14.27 14.20
C ASN A 194 9.94 -14.98 15.37
N LEU A 195 9.05 -14.29 16.09
CA LEU A 195 8.26 -14.90 17.18
C LEU A 195 7.37 -16.05 16.68
N LEU A 196 7.01 -16.07 15.40
CA LEU A 196 6.18 -17.10 14.79
C LEU A 196 6.91 -18.45 14.64
N ALA A 197 8.25 -18.48 14.78
CA ALA A 197 9.01 -19.73 14.82
C ALA A 197 8.90 -20.46 16.18
N ILE A 198 8.51 -19.77 17.26
CA ILE A 198 8.50 -20.32 18.63
C ILE A 198 7.66 -21.59 18.74
N PRO A 199 6.43 -21.69 18.18
CA PRO A 199 5.66 -22.93 18.22
C PRO A 199 6.39 -24.12 17.62
N ALA A 200 7.02 -23.95 16.45
CA ALA A 200 7.79 -25.01 15.82
C ALA A 200 8.99 -25.43 16.70
N MET A 201 9.73 -24.46 17.24
CA MET A 201 10.88 -24.72 18.13
C MET A 201 10.45 -25.41 19.45
N ALA A 202 9.32 -25.04 20.02
CA ALA A 202 8.78 -25.67 21.22
C ALA A 202 8.46 -27.15 21.00
N TYR A 203 7.95 -27.52 19.81
CA TYR A 203 7.74 -28.92 19.47
C TYR A 203 9.04 -29.69 19.19
N VAL A 204 10.08 -29.06 18.65
CA VAL A 204 11.43 -29.67 18.60
C VAL A 204 11.91 -30.01 20.01
N PHE A 205 11.78 -29.06 20.94
CA PHE A 205 12.12 -29.28 22.36
C PHE A 205 11.31 -30.41 22.99
N TYR A 206 9.98 -30.37 22.82
CA TYR A 206 9.05 -31.36 23.37
C TYR A 206 9.35 -32.77 22.86
N PHE A 207 9.50 -32.95 21.54
CA PHE A 207 9.71 -34.26 20.95
C PHE A 207 11.07 -34.87 21.32
N LYS A 208 12.11 -34.07 21.53
CA LYS A 208 13.43 -34.55 21.98
C LYS A 208 13.45 -34.91 23.46
N LYS A 209 12.85 -34.10 24.34
CA LYS A 209 12.87 -34.36 25.79
C LYS A 209 11.80 -35.36 26.25
N TYR A 210 10.70 -35.50 25.51
CA TYR A 210 9.61 -36.41 25.82
C TYR A 210 9.38 -37.39 24.66
N PRO A 211 10.25 -38.41 24.49
CA PRO A 211 10.17 -39.34 23.36
C PRO A 211 8.84 -40.13 23.31
N ASN A 212 8.30 -40.48 24.49
CA ASN A 212 6.99 -41.11 24.68
C ASN A 212 5.86 -40.06 24.69
N THR A 213 5.60 -39.47 23.52
CA THR A 213 4.62 -38.39 23.35
C THR A 213 3.19 -38.86 23.64
N THR A 214 2.46 -38.15 24.49
CA THR A 214 1.04 -38.40 24.78
C THR A 214 0.16 -37.35 24.12
N LYS A 215 -1.12 -37.66 23.83
CA LYS A 215 -2.07 -36.67 23.29
C LYS A 215 -2.19 -35.43 24.18
N LYS A 216 -2.24 -35.63 25.51
CA LYS A 216 -2.28 -34.55 26.50
C LYS A 216 -1.01 -33.69 26.45
N GLY A 217 0.17 -34.31 26.46
CA GLY A 217 1.44 -33.58 26.41
C GLY A 217 1.61 -32.80 25.10
N PHE A 218 1.19 -33.37 23.98
CA PHE A 218 1.17 -32.70 22.68
C PHE A 218 0.27 -31.46 22.68
N ILE A 219 -0.94 -31.52 23.23
CA ILE A 219 -1.86 -30.37 23.32
C ILE A 219 -1.27 -29.29 24.23
N TRP A 220 -0.75 -29.68 25.41
CA TRP A 220 -0.14 -28.73 26.34
C TRP A 220 1.11 -28.05 25.78
N ALA A 221 1.94 -28.75 25.00
CA ALA A 221 3.07 -28.14 24.30
C ALA A 221 2.60 -27.04 23.33
N GLY A 222 1.51 -27.29 22.60
CA GLY A 222 0.89 -26.31 21.70
C GLY A 222 0.39 -25.08 22.45
N ILE A 223 -0.43 -25.27 23.49
CA ILE A 223 -0.95 -24.19 24.34
C ILE A 223 0.18 -23.37 24.95
N LEU A 224 1.19 -24.03 25.54
CA LEU A 224 2.33 -23.37 26.15
C LEU A 224 3.12 -22.56 25.13
N SER A 225 3.29 -23.06 23.92
CA SER A 225 4.03 -22.36 22.87
C SER A 225 3.32 -21.10 22.36
N VAL A 226 1.99 -21.15 22.17
CA VAL A 226 1.19 -19.98 21.82
C VAL A 226 1.18 -18.98 22.98
N PHE A 227 1.08 -19.49 24.21
CA PHE A 227 1.18 -18.67 25.41
C PHE A 227 2.55 -18.00 25.53
N MET A 228 3.65 -18.65 25.16
CA MET A 228 4.98 -18.05 25.09
C MET A 228 5.04 -16.90 24.07
N VAL A 229 4.47 -17.08 22.87
CA VAL A 229 4.36 -16.00 21.87
C VAL A 229 3.56 -14.83 22.44
N ALA A 230 2.39 -15.10 23.03
CA ALA A 230 1.55 -14.07 23.62
C ALA A 230 2.22 -13.35 24.80
N ILE A 231 2.94 -14.08 25.66
CA ILE A 231 3.75 -13.48 26.73
C ILE A 231 4.80 -12.55 26.13
N ILE A 232 5.57 -12.98 25.13
CA ILE A 232 6.63 -12.12 24.60
C ILE A 232 6.02 -10.87 23.93
N LEU A 233 5.00 -11.05 23.10
CA LEU A 233 4.39 -10.00 22.29
C LEU A 233 3.56 -9.00 23.11
N TYR A 234 2.70 -9.47 24.02
CA TYR A 234 1.75 -8.63 24.74
C TYR A 234 2.17 -8.34 26.18
N PHE A 235 3.03 -9.16 26.77
CA PHE A 235 3.50 -8.99 28.14
C PHE A 235 4.92 -8.45 28.15
N ILE A 236 5.96 -9.21 27.82
CA ILE A 236 7.37 -8.81 28.01
C ILE A 236 7.70 -7.51 27.28
N VAL A 237 7.45 -7.43 25.96
CA VAL A 237 7.84 -6.25 25.16
C VAL A 237 7.11 -4.98 25.61
N PRO A 238 5.76 -4.94 25.69
CA PRO A 238 5.04 -3.73 26.09
C PRO A 238 5.10 -3.46 27.59
N MET A 239 5.10 -4.49 28.44
CA MET A 239 5.02 -4.32 29.89
C MET A 239 6.31 -3.77 30.48
N ILE A 240 7.48 -4.12 29.96
CA ILE A 240 8.74 -3.56 30.49
C ILE A 240 8.76 -2.04 30.30
N VAL A 241 8.35 -1.59 29.10
CA VAL A 241 8.27 -0.16 28.80
C VAL A 241 7.10 0.49 29.56
N SER A 242 5.95 -0.19 29.68
CA SER A 242 4.80 0.30 30.43
C SER A 242 5.08 0.44 31.93
N LEU A 243 5.78 -0.53 32.54
CA LEU A 243 6.19 -0.46 33.94
C LEU A 243 7.23 0.65 34.13
N ALA A 244 8.19 0.80 33.22
CA ALA A 244 9.11 1.93 33.23
C ALA A 244 8.35 3.27 33.21
N GLY A 245 7.36 3.42 32.32
CA GLY A 245 6.50 4.60 32.26
C GLY A 245 5.64 4.82 33.51
N LYS A 246 5.11 3.76 34.14
CA LYS A 246 4.35 3.85 35.39
C LYS A 246 5.24 4.25 36.58
N PHE A 247 6.43 3.68 36.68
CA PHE A 247 7.44 4.08 37.67
C PHE A 247 7.84 5.55 37.45
N GLU A 248 8.10 5.92 36.20
CA GLU A 248 8.40 7.29 35.81
C GLU A 248 7.33 8.27 36.29
N ILE A 249 6.06 8.01 35.98
CA ILE A 249 4.94 8.85 36.42
C ILE A 249 4.82 8.88 37.95
N PHE A 250 4.94 7.75 38.64
CA PHE A 250 4.82 7.68 40.10
C PHE A 250 5.92 8.49 40.82
N PHE A 251 7.19 8.25 40.47
CA PHE A 251 8.30 8.93 41.12
C PHE A 251 8.34 10.43 40.80
N VAL A 252 7.95 10.84 39.59
CA VAL A 252 7.91 12.26 39.21
C VAL A 252 6.68 12.96 39.80
N ASN A 253 5.48 12.43 39.59
CA ASN A 253 4.25 13.12 39.97
C ASN A 253 3.92 13.01 41.46
N SER A 254 4.16 11.83 42.07
CA SER A 254 3.77 11.55 43.46
C SER A 254 4.90 11.81 44.44
N ILE A 255 6.15 11.46 44.10
CA ILE A 255 7.31 11.69 44.99
C ILE A 255 7.97 13.05 44.72
N GLY A 256 7.85 13.60 43.51
CA GLY A 256 8.42 14.90 43.15
C GLY A 256 9.87 14.84 42.68
N LEU A 257 10.35 13.66 42.25
CA LEU A 257 11.70 13.52 41.69
C LEU A 257 11.79 14.15 40.28
N PRO A 258 13.00 14.50 39.82
CA PRO A 258 13.21 14.94 38.45
C PRO A 258 12.79 13.89 37.41
N PHE A 259 12.53 14.35 36.18
CA PHE A 259 12.28 13.46 35.05
C PHE A 259 13.38 12.42 34.86
N ASN A 260 12.98 11.25 34.38
CA ASN A 260 13.76 10.03 34.18
C ASN A 260 14.16 9.28 35.47
N SER A 261 13.95 9.86 36.67
CA SER A 261 14.32 9.19 37.93
C SER A 261 13.55 7.88 38.14
N GLY A 262 12.26 7.84 37.85
CA GLY A 262 11.47 6.62 38.02
C GLY A 262 11.89 5.51 37.04
N THR A 263 12.21 5.89 35.80
CA THR A 263 12.76 4.97 34.80
C THR A 263 14.10 4.37 35.26
N ILE A 264 15.03 5.18 35.79
CA ILE A 264 16.33 4.72 36.30
C ILE A 264 16.14 3.76 37.47
N ILE A 265 15.28 4.11 38.44
CA ILE A 265 14.98 3.28 39.61
C ILE A 265 14.40 1.94 39.17
N TYR A 266 13.48 1.94 38.21
CA TYR A 266 12.90 0.72 37.64
C TYR A 266 13.97 -0.22 37.06
N PHE A 267 14.87 0.30 36.21
CA PHE A 267 15.92 -0.54 35.62
C PHE A 267 16.97 -0.98 36.64
N ALA A 268 17.33 -0.15 37.62
CA ALA A 268 18.21 -0.55 38.72
C ALA A 268 17.62 -1.69 39.55
N LEU A 269 16.32 -1.62 39.87
CA LEU A 269 15.59 -2.67 40.56
C LEU A 269 15.50 -3.94 39.72
N LEU A 270 15.20 -3.82 38.43
CA LEU A 270 15.15 -4.96 37.50
C LEU A 270 16.51 -5.69 37.43
N ILE A 271 17.60 -4.94 37.27
CA ILE A 271 18.97 -5.48 37.28
C ILE A 271 19.27 -6.13 38.63
N GLY A 272 18.94 -5.47 39.74
CA GLY A 272 19.13 -5.98 41.10
C GLY A 272 18.40 -7.31 41.32
N LEU A 273 17.14 -7.42 40.88
CA LEU A 273 16.33 -8.64 40.95
C LEU A 273 16.90 -9.77 40.09
N ILE A 274 17.39 -9.46 38.89
CA ILE A 274 18.05 -10.45 38.02
C ILE A 274 19.33 -10.97 38.67
N VAL A 275 20.21 -10.07 39.14
CA VAL A 275 21.47 -10.43 39.80
C VAL A 275 21.22 -11.26 41.07
N TRP A 276 20.27 -10.83 41.89
CA TRP A 276 19.85 -11.58 43.08
C TRP A 276 19.30 -12.95 42.69
N GLY A 277 18.42 -13.02 41.69
CA GLY A 277 17.84 -14.28 41.22
C GLY A 277 18.88 -15.25 40.65
N LEU A 278 19.89 -14.75 39.92
CA LEU A 278 21.01 -15.56 39.43
C LEU A 278 21.87 -16.10 40.58
N LYS A 279 22.20 -15.27 41.57
CA LYS A 279 22.92 -15.71 42.78
C LYS A 279 22.11 -16.75 43.55
N TYR A 280 20.85 -16.45 43.85
CA TYR A 280 19.95 -17.35 44.59
C TYR A 280 19.79 -18.71 43.90
N THR A 281 19.54 -18.72 42.58
CA THR A 281 19.37 -19.97 41.83
C THR A 281 20.64 -20.79 41.72
N ARG A 282 21.81 -20.14 41.65
CA ARG A 282 23.11 -20.82 41.71
C ARG A 282 23.33 -21.43 43.09
N ASP A 283 23.16 -20.65 44.14
CA ASP A 283 23.44 -21.07 45.53
C ASP A 283 22.46 -22.17 45.99
N LYS A 284 21.22 -22.18 45.48
CA LYS A 284 20.21 -23.23 45.72
C LYS A 284 20.19 -24.34 44.66
N VAL A 285 21.14 -24.36 43.72
CA VAL A 285 21.29 -25.38 42.67
C VAL A 285 19.97 -25.61 41.90
N LYS A 286 19.34 -24.54 41.42
CA LYS A 286 18.11 -24.56 40.60
C LYS A 286 18.41 -24.26 39.13
N PRO A 287 18.93 -25.23 38.34
CA PRO A 287 19.41 -24.98 36.97
C PRO A 287 18.32 -24.52 36.00
N LEU A 288 17.10 -25.04 36.11
CA LEU A 288 15.98 -24.62 35.26
C LEU A 288 15.62 -23.15 35.51
N LEU A 289 15.45 -22.76 36.77
CA LEU A 289 15.12 -21.39 37.12
C LEU A 289 16.27 -20.42 36.77
N ASN A 290 17.52 -20.84 36.97
CA ASN A 290 18.68 -20.08 36.51
C ASN A 290 18.65 -19.84 35.00
N THR A 291 18.32 -20.88 34.22
CA THR A 291 18.21 -20.78 32.75
C THR A 291 17.08 -19.86 32.31
N ILE A 292 15.94 -19.89 33.00
CA ILE A 292 14.82 -18.98 32.73
C ILE A 292 15.23 -17.51 32.98
N ILE A 293 15.93 -17.23 34.08
CA ILE A 293 16.43 -15.89 34.41
C ILE A 293 17.49 -15.46 33.38
N LEU A 294 18.41 -16.34 32.99
CA LEU A 294 19.40 -16.05 31.93
C LEU A 294 18.72 -15.80 30.59
N SER A 295 17.74 -16.61 30.21
CA SER A 295 16.98 -16.42 28.98
C SER A 295 16.26 -15.07 28.96
N PHE A 296 15.64 -14.70 30.08
CA PHE A 296 15.03 -13.39 30.23
C PHE A 296 16.06 -12.27 30.12
N LEU A 297 17.20 -12.37 30.82
CA LEU A 297 18.30 -11.39 30.75
C LEU A 297 18.80 -11.22 29.30
N PHE A 298 19.08 -12.31 28.58
CA PHE A 298 19.59 -12.24 27.22
C PHE A 298 18.55 -11.72 26.22
N LEU A 299 17.26 -12.02 26.42
CA LEU A 299 16.18 -11.38 25.68
C LEU A 299 16.20 -9.86 25.89
N LEU A 300 16.37 -9.39 27.13
CA LEU A 300 16.46 -7.95 27.43
C LEU A 300 17.71 -7.30 26.83
N ILE A 301 18.85 -7.99 26.84
CA ILE A 301 20.07 -7.49 26.19
C ILE A 301 19.82 -7.32 24.69
N GLY A 302 19.19 -8.29 24.02
CA GLY A 302 18.83 -8.15 22.62
C GLY A 302 17.83 -7.01 22.37
N TYR A 303 16.81 -6.91 23.21
CA TYR A 303 15.77 -5.86 23.13
C TYR A 303 16.29 -4.46 23.50
N SER A 304 17.47 -4.35 24.13
CA SER A 304 18.04 -3.08 24.54
C SER A 304 18.39 -2.14 23.36
N THR A 305 18.42 -2.64 22.13
CA THR A 305 18.65 -1.81 20.93
C THR A 305 17.63 -0.68 20.81
N PHE A 306 16.40 -0.84 21.32
CA PHE A 306 15.38 0.22 21.33
C PHE A 306 15.76 1.47 22.14
N PHE A 307 16.73 1.39 23.07
CA PHE A 307 17.22 2.58 23.76
C PHE A 307 17.84 3.60 22.79
N ILE A 308 18.33 3.16 21.62
CA ILE A 308 18.85 4.08 20.60
C ILE A 308 17.78 5.07 20.15
N LEU A 309 16.53 4.63 20.01
CA LEU A 309 15.43 5.50 19.58
C LEU A 309 15.19 6.61 20.60
N VAL A 310 15.22 6.28 21.89
CA VAL A 310 15.08 7.28 22.98
C VAL A 310 16.24 8.27 22.97
N ILE A 311 17.48 7.77 22.86
CA ILE A 311 18.68 8.61 22.85
C ILE A 311 18.66 9.57 21.66
N ARG A 312 18.32 9.07 20.46
CA ARG A 312 18.32 9.85 19.23
C ARG A 312 17.12 10.78 19.12
N ALA A 313 15.95 10.39 19.61
CA ALA A 313 14.78 11.27 19.69
C ALA A 313 15.06 12.51 20.56
N ASN A 314 15.82 12.36 21.65
CA ASN A 314 16.22 13.48 22.52
C ASN A 314 17.23 14.44 21.86
N SER A 315 17.93 13.99 20.82
CA SER A 315 18.83 14.84 20.02
C SER A 315 18.07 15.71 19.00
N ASN A 316 16.74 15.58 18.91
CA ASN A 316 15.87 16.25 17.92
C ASN A 316 16.39 16.08 16.49
N THR A 317 16.59 14.83 16.06
CA THR A 317 17.00 14.53 14.69
C THR A 317 15.99 15.06 13.66
N PRO A 318 16.42 15.35 12.41
CA PRO A 318 15.52 15.83 11.35
C PRO A 318 14.33 14.91 11.10
N ILE A 319 14.58 13.61 10.96
CA ILE A 319 13.56 12.56 10.95
C ILE A 319 13.44 12.07 12.40
N ASN A 320 12.31 12.33 13.03
CA ASN A 320 12.09 11.95 14.43
C ASN A 320 10.65 11.51 14.67
N GLU A 321 10.21 10.48 13.94
CA GLU A 321 8.81 10.06 13.95
C GLU A 321 8.32 9.72 15.35
N ASN A 322 7.16 10.26 15.71
CA ASN A 322 6.50 10.13 17.02
C ASN A 322 7.31 10.64 18.24
N ALA A 323 8.56 11.08 18.04
CA ALA A 323 9.46 11.62 19.03
C ALA A 323 9.48 10.84 20.37
N PRO A 324 9.86 9.54 20.39
CA PRO A 324 9.85 8.70 21.60
C PRO A 324 10.96 9.09 22.60
N LYS A 325 10.83 10.26 23.25
CA LYS A 325 11.86 10.90 24.09
C LYS A 325 11.99 10.35 25.50
N ASP A 326 11.05 9.53 25.96
CA ASP A 326 11.05 8.93 27.29
C ASP A 326 10.27 7.61 27.29
N ALA A 327 10.22 6.93 28.44
CA ALA A 327 9.57 5.62 28.56
C ALA A 327 8.05 5.68 28.25
N VAL A 328 7.39 6.81 28.52
CA VAL A 328 5.95 6.98 28.25
C VAL A 328 5.73 7.12 26.74
N ALA A 329 6.49 8.01 26.08
CA ALA A 329 6.41 8.20 24.63
C ALA A 329 6.87 6.96 23.84
N LEU A 330 7.88 6.23 24.33
CA LEU A 330 8.34 4.98 23.73
C LEU A 330 7.25 3.89 23.75
N LEU A 331 6.43 3.82 24.80
CA LEU A 331 5.32 2.86 24.85
C LEU A 331 4.31 3.14 23.72
N THR A 332 3.89 4.40 23.57
CA THR A 332 2.98 4.82 22.50
C THR A 332 3.56 4.54 21.11
N TYR A 333 4.87 4.74 20.95
CA TYR A 333 5.61 4.41 19.73
C TYR A 333 5.56 2.90 19.42
N LEU A 334 5.95 2.05 20.37
CA LEU A 334 5.97 0.59 20.20
C LEU A 334 4.58 -0.01 19.96
N ASN A 335 3.56 0.55 20.62
CA ASN A 335 2.17 0.12 20.47
C ASN A 335 1.53 0.60 19.15
N ARG A 336 2.23 1.41 18.34
CA ARG A 336 1.75 1.85 17.03
C ARG A 336 0.41 2.60 17.12
N GLU A 337 0.18 3.30 18.24
CA GLU A 337 -1.14 3.88 18.57
C GLU A 337 -1.63 4.93 17.57
N GLN A 338 -0.73 5.47 16.74
CA GLN A 338 -1.09 6.43 15.69
C GLN A 338 -1.87 5.83 14.51
N TYR A 339 -1.78 4.52 14.29
CA TYR A 339 -2.43 3.85 13.17
C TYR A 339 -3.84 3.32 13.52
N GLY A 340 -4.30 3.56 14.77
CA GLY A 340 -5.54 2.99 15.27
C GLY A 340 -5.44 1.50 15.59
N SER A 341 -6.58 0.84 15.77
CA SER A 341 -6.67 -0.57 16.13
C SER A 341 -7.42 -1.40 15.07
N THR A 342 -6.98 -2.64 14.89
CA THR A 342 -7.64 -3.61 14.04
C THR A 342 -8.26 -4.69 14.92
N PRO A 343 -9.58 -4.94 14.81
CA PRO A 343 -10.21 -5.96 15.64
C PRO A 343 -9.81 -7.36 15.16
N VAL A 344 -9.26 -8.18 16.05
CA VAL A 344 -8.80 -9.55 15.71
C VAL A 344 -9.77 -10.61 16.23
N PHE A 345 -10.15 -10.53 17.51
CA PHE A 345 -11.00 -11.53 18.17
C PHE A 345 -12.45 -11.08 18.33
N TYR A 346 -12.70 -9.79 18.64
CA TYR A 346 -14.03 -9.23 18.83
C TYR A 346 -14.05 -7.79 18.34
N GLY A 347 -15.15 -7.37 17.71
CA GLY A 347 -15.29 -6.01 17.16
C GLY A 347 -16.48 -5.88 16.22
N THR A 348 -16.61 -4.72 15.59
CA THR A 348 -17.77 -4.30 14.81
C THR A 348 -17.70 -4.63 13.32
N TYR A 349 -18.87 -4.77 12.69
CA TYR A 349 -19.00 -4.74 11.24
C TYR A 349 -18.93 -3.31 10.68
N TYR A 350 -18.62 -3.17 9.39
CA TYR A 350 -18.58 -1.88 8.69
C TYR A 350 -19.93 -1.12 8.67
N THR A 351 -21.05 -1.80 8.94
CA THR A 351 -22.40 -1.18 9.01
C THR A 351 -22.71 -0.55 10.36
N ALA A 352 -21.85 -0.76 11.37
CA ALA A 352 -22.10 -0.31 12.73
C ALA A 352 -22.08 1.22 12.82
N GLN A 353 -23.10 1.80 13.45
CA GLN A 353 -23.15 3.23 13.73
C GLN A 353 -22.74 3.50 15.18
N PRO A 354 -21.90 4.50 15.46
CA PRO A 354 -21.57 4.89 16.83
C PRO A 354 -22.83 5.26 17.62
N ASN A 355 -23.02 4.65 18.80
CA ASN A 355 -24.13 5.01 19.71
C ASN A 355 -23.64 5.73 20.98
N GLY A 356 -22.33 5.95 21.08
CA GLY A 356 -21.68 6.64 22.18
C GLY A 356 -20.21 6.85 21.88
N SER A 357 -19.52 7.52 22.79
CA SER A 357 -18.12 7.84 22.61
C SER A 357 -17.43 8.02 23.96
N LYS A 358 -16.15 7.67 24.03
CA LYS A 358 -15.33 7.74 25.24
C LYS A 358 -14.06 8.53 24.94
N THR A 359 -13.85 9.61 25.65
CA THR A 359 -12.59 10.35 25.59
C THR A 359 -11.48 9.52 26.21
N THR A 360 -10.42 9.30 25.44
CA THR A 360 -9.19 8.65 25.90
C THR A 360 -8.20 9.73 26.34
N SER A 361 -7.31 9.41 27.29
CA SER A 361 -6.26 10.32 27.71
C SER A 361 -4.91 9.62 27.76
N LYS A 362 -3.84 10.36 27.46
CA LYS A 362 -2.45 9.90 27.51
C LYS A 362 -1.64 10.83 28.39
N TYR A 363 -0.60 10.28 29.02
CA TYR A 363 0.34 11.09 29.78
C TYR A 363 1.35 11.72 28.83
N THR A 364 1.54 13.03 28.94
CA THR A 364 2.63 13.75 28.26
C THR A 364 3.51 14.42 29.29
N LYS A 365 4.75 14.71 28.89
CA LYS A 365 5.74 15.37 29.72
C LYS A 365 5.55 16.89 29.67
N ASP A 366 5.10 17.49 30.77
CA ASP A 366 5.00 18.95 30.86
C ASP A 366 6.22 19.56 31.57
N LYS A 367 7.01 20.30 30.81
CA LYS A 367 8.24 20.94 31.31
C LYS A 367 7.94 22.12 32.25
N ALA A 368 6.78 22.76 32.12
CA ALA A 368 6.43 23.92 32.95
C ALA A 368 6.11 23.49 34.39
N SER A 369 5.21 22.52 34.56
CA SER A 369 4.87 21.94 35.87
C SER A 369 5.90 20.95 36.40
N LYS A 370 6.87 20.53 35.56
CA LYS A 370 7.84 19.45 35.85
C LYS A 370 7.16 18.12 36.21
N LYS A 371 5.98 17.86 35.64
CA LYS A 371 5.16 16.66 35.88
C LYS A 371 4.69 16.05 34.57
N TYR A 372 4.22 14.82 34.63
CA TYR A 372 3.45 14.21 33.54
C TYR A 372 1.97 14.56 33.70
N ILE A 373 1.38 15.22 32.71
CA ILE A 373 -0.04 15.62 32.72
C ILE A 373 -0.85 14.73 31.78
N LYS A 374 -2.13 14.52 32.09
CA LYS A 374 -3.05 13.81 31.19
C LYS A 374 -3.57 14.78 30.14
N GLU A 375 -3.37 14.44 28.89
CA GLU A 375 -3.92 15.13 27.73
C GLU A 375 -4.92 14.24 27.01
N SER A 376 -5.96 14.83 26.43
CA SER A 376 -6.95 14.09 25.63
C SER A 376 -6.27 13.51 24.39
N ALA A 377 -6.43 12.21 24.16
CA ALA A 377 -5.79 11.46 23.10
C ALA A 377 -6.74 11.07 21.96
N GLY A 378 -7.97 11.58 21.99
CA GLY A 378 -9.01 11.29 21.00
C GLY A 378 -10.24 10.63 21.60
N ILE A 379 -11.21 10.36 20.73
CA ILE A 379 -12.50 9.77 21.07
C ILE A 379 -12.54 8.34 20.53
N GLU A 380 -12.79 7.36 21.41
CA GLU A 380 -13.13 6.00 21.02
C GLU A 380 -14.64 5.87 20.92
N TYR A 381 -15.15 5.49 19.74
CA TYR A 381 -16.58 5.26 19.56
C TYR A 381 -17.01 3.94 20.19
N THR A 382 -18.16 3.95 20.87
CA THR A 382 -18.84 2.75 21.32
C THR A 382 -19.96 2.41 20.36
N TYR A 383 -20.25 1.12 20.23
CA TYR A 383 -21.20 0.58 19.28
C TYR A 383 -22.17 -0.36 20.00
N ALA A 384 -23.35 -0.54 19.41
CA ALA A 384 -24.37 -1.42 19.97
C ALA A 384 -23.86 -2.89 20.01
N PRO A 385 -24.14 -3.67 21.07
CA PRO A 385 -23.69 -5.06 21.18
C PRO A 385 -24.09 -5.93 19.99
N GLU A 386 -25.27 -5.67 19.41
CA GLU A 386 -25.78 -6.33 18.22
C GLU A 386 -24.93 -6.09 16.98
N ASP A 387 -24.22 -4.97 16.85
CA ASP A 387 -23.34 -4.68 15.71
C ASP A 387 -21.94 -5.31 15.82
N ASN A 388 -21.64 -5.87 17.00
CA ASN A 388 -20.40 -6.57 17.26
C ASN A 388 -20.49 -8.06 16.95
N THR A 389 -19.34 -8.67 16.68
CA THR A 389 -19.23 -10.11 16.46
C THR A 389 -17.90 -10.65 16.99
N VAL A 390 -17.88 -11.95 17.22
CA VAL A 390 -16.62 -12.69 17.41
C VAL A 390 -16.00 -12.91 16.03
N PHE A 391 -14.69 -12.76 15.92
CA PHE A 391 -13.93 -12.92 14.69
C PHE A 391 -14.39 -11.97 13.56
N PRO A 392 -14.41 -10.64 13.77
CA PRO A 392 -14.82 -9.67 12.75
C PRO A 392 -13.79 -9.62 11.62
N ARG A 393 -14.21 -9.83 10.37
CA ARG A 393 -13.36 -9.78 9.17
C ARG A 393 -13.74 -8.66 8.23
N MET A 394 -14.94 -8.11 8.36
CA MET A 394 -15.48 -7.05 7.52
C MET A 394 -15.77 -5.80 8.35
N TYR A 395 -14.70 -5.15 8.82
CA TYR A 395 -14.74 -3.89 9.56
C TYR A 395 -14.28 -2.74 8.66
N SER A 396 -14.79 -1.53 8.88
CA SER A 396 -14.29 -0.32 8.20
C SER A 396 -14.53 0.89 9.08
N ALA A 397 -13.51 1.71 9.30
CA ALA A 397 -13.58 2.92 10.11
C ALA A 397 -14.15 4.13 9.35
N GLN A 398 -15.05 3.90 8.36
CA GLN A 398 -15.73 4.88 7.47
C GLN A 398 -15.18 5.01 6.03
N GLU A 399 -14.41 4.03 5.50
CA GLU A 399 -14.03 4.04 4.08
C GLU A 399 -15.09 3.33 3.21
N GLU A 400 -15.92 4.11 2.51
CA GLU A 400 -16.99 3.62 1.61
C GLU A 400 -16.48 2.63 0.57
N LYS A 401 -15.28 2.86 0.02
CA LYS A 401 -14.66 1.95 -0.95
C LYS A 401 -14.53 0.52 -0.40
N HIS A 402 -14.26 0.34 0.90
CA HIS A 402 -14.10 -1.02 1.46
C HIS A 402 -15.39 -1.82 1.40
N ILE A 403 -16.53 -1.14 1.58
CA ILE A 403 -17.85 -1.74 1.63
C ILE A 403 -18.17 -2.46 0.32
N VAL A 404 -17.85 -1.84 -0.80
CA VAL A 404 -18.09 -2.43 -2.14
C VAL A 404 -17.34 -3.75 -2.31
N PHE A 405 -16.04 -3.79 -1.97
CA PHE A 405 -15.25 -5.01 -2.06
C PHE A 405 -15.70 -6.07 -1.05
N TYR A 406 -16.08 -5.67 0.17
CA TYR A 406 -16.67 -6.60 1.14
C TYR A 406 -17.91 -7.27 0.56
N LYS A 407 -18.82 -6.49 -0.04
CA LYS A 407 -20.03 -7.03 -0.67
C LYS A 407 -19.71 -8.02 -1.79
N TYR A 408 -18.74 -7.74 -2.67
CA TYR A 408 -18.32 -8.69 -3.71
C TYR A 408 -17.79 -10.01 -3.12
N TRP A 409 -16.79 -9.91 -2.24
CA TRP A 409 -16.06 -11.06 -1.73
C TRP A 409 -16.94 -11.92 -0.83
N ALA A 410 -17.83 -11.29 -0.06
CA ALA A 410 -18.80 -11.96 0.78
C ALA A 410 -20.09 -12.36 0.04
N GLY A 411 -20.36 -11.81 -1.14
CA GLY A 411 -21.59 -12.04 -1.90
C GLY A 411 -22.82 -11.47 -1.20
N ILE A 412 -22.72 -10.24 -0.69
CA ILE A 412 -23.81 -9.52 0.00
C ILE A 412 -24.55 -8.66 -1.02
N ASN A 413 -25.88 -8.69 -0.99
CA ASN A 413 -26.74 -7.81 -1.79
C ASN A 413 -27.38 -6.74 -0.90
N GLY A 414 -27.51 -5.51 -1.43
CA GLY A 414 -28.10 -4.37 -0.74
C GLY A 414 -27.26 -3.79 0.41
N ASP A 415 -27.83 -2.82 1.11
CA ASP A 415 -27.23 -2.14 2.27
C ASP A 415 -27.75 -2.72 3.57
N ARG A 416 -27.20 -3.88 3.96
CA ARG A 416 -27.53 -4.53 5.23
C ARG A 416 -26.30 -5.01 5.97
N LYS A 417 -26.51 -5.28 7.25
CA LYS A 417 -25.51 -5.95 8.10
C LYS A 417 -25.13 -7.32 7.52
N PRO A 418 -23.84 -7.67 7.51
CA PRO A 418 -23.40 -9.00 7.11
C PRO A 418 -23.77 -10.09 8.10
N THR A 419 -24.05 -11.28 7.59
CA THR A 419 -24.16 -12.51 8.40
C THR A 419 -22.78 -13.06 8.77
N PHE A 420 -22.70 -13.90 9.81
CA PHE A 420 -21.44 -14.55 10.17
C PHE A 420 -20.91 -15.49 9.06
N ALA A 421 -21.80 -16.11 8.29
CA ALA A 421 -21.41 -16.94 7.15
C ALA A 421 -20.76 -16.12 6.03
N GLU A 422 -21.27 -14.92 5.76
CA GLU A 422 -20.69 -13.95 4.81
C GLU A 422 -19.32 -13.44 5.30
N ASN A 423 -19.18 -13.21 6.61
CA ASN A 423 -17.91 -12.89 7.25
C ASN A 423 -16.85 -13.98 7.05
N LEU A 424 -17.22 -15.24 7.24
CA LEU A 424 -16.33 -16.37 6.95
C LEU A 424 -16.06 -16.52 5.44
N ARG A 425 -17.05 -16.25 4.58
CA ARG A 425 -16.88 -16.30 3.13
C ARG A 425 -15.84 -15.27 2.66
N TYR A 426 -15.87 -14.06 3.21
CA TYR A 426 -14.83 -13.05 2.96
C TYR A 426 -13.45 -13.53 3.43
N PHE A 427 -13.35 -14.07 4.65
CA PHE A 427 -12.10 -14.63 5.18
C PHE A 427 -11.50 -15.69 4.23
N PHE A 428 -12.30 -16.66 3.80
CA PHE A 428 -11.79 -17.71 2.91
C PHE A 428 -11.51 -17.23 1.49
N ARG A 429 -12.40 -16.42 0.88
CA ARG A 429 -12.24 -16.01 -0.53
C ARG A 429 -11.16 -14.94 -0.71
N TYR A 430 -11.13 -13.93 0.14
CA TYR A 430 -10.17 -12.84 0.05
C TYR A 430 -8.92 -13.11 0.90
N GLN A 431 -9.06 -13.19 2.22
CA GLN A 431 -7.90 -13.21 3.12
C GLN A 431 -7.06 -14.51 2.99
N VAL A 432 -7.68 -15.67 2.80
CA VAL A 432 -6.95 -16.94 2.63
C VAL A 432 -6.60 -17.22 1.17
N ASN A 433 -7.56 -17.12 0.24
CA ASN A 433 -7.29 -17.47 -1.15
C ASN A 433 -6.58 -16.35 -1.92
N HIS A 434 -7.13 -15.14 -1.94
CA HIS A 434 -6.54 -14.02 -2.70
C HIS A 434 -5.26 -13.46 -2.06
N MET A 435 -5.22 -13.32 -0.74
CA MET A 435 -4.09 -12.69 -0.03
C MET A 435 -3.01 -13.67 0.43
N TYR A 436 -3.22 -14.99 0.38
CA TYR A 436 -2.19 -15.96 0.77
C TYR A 436 -1.92 -17.00 -0.32
N TRP A 437 -2.91 -17.82 -0.69
CA TRP A 437 -2.69 -18.89 -1.67
C TRP A 437 -2.30 -18.36 -3.05
N ARG A 438 -2.75 -17.16 -3.45
CA ARG A 438 -2.31 -16.52 -4.69
C ARG A 438 -0.79 -16.28 -4.71
N TYR A 439 -0.25 -15.65 -3.66
CA TYR A 439 1.19 -15.40 -3.53
C TYR A 439 2.00 -16.69 -3.35
N PHE A 440 1.46 -17.65 -2.60
CA PHE A 440 2.07 -18.98 -2.52
C PHE A 440 2.22 -19.61 -3.91
N MET A 441 1.22 -19.44 -4.77
CA MET A 441 1.27 -19.94 -6.14
C MET A 441 2.18 -19.12 -7.06
N TRP A 442 2.35 -17.81 -6.84
CA TRP A 442 3.36 -17.03 -7.56
C TRP A 442 4.74 -17.67 -7.42
N ASN A 443 5.12 -18.02 -6.19
CA ASN A 443 6.43 -18.57 -5.88
C ASN A 443 6.66 -20.01 -6.38
N PHE A 444 5.60 -20.81 -6.59
CA PHE A 444 5.74 -22.26 -6.86
C PHE A 444 5.01 -22.78 -8.11
N ALA A 445 4.23 -21.95 -8.78
CA ALA A 445 3.60 -22.26 -10.07
C ALA A 445 3.91 -21.20 -11.14
N GLY A 446 4.01 -19.93 -10.74
CA GLY A 446 4.32 -18.80 -11.62
C GLY A 446 3.36 -17.63 -11.44
N ARG A 447 3.75 -16.46 -11.96
CA ARG A 447 3.06 -15.17 -11.81
C ARG A 447 2.55 -14.66 -13.16
N GLN A 448 1.31 -14.14 -13.18
CA GLN A 448 0.69 -13.68 -14.43
C GLN A 448 1.33 -12.39 -14.96
N ASN A 449 1.58 -11.45 -14.05
CA ASN A 449 2.24 -10.15 -14.24
C ASN A 449 2.49 -9.48 -12.88
N ASP A 450 3.22 -8.37 -12.93
CA ASP A 450 3.57 -7.48 -11.81
C ASP A 450 2.48 -6.48 -11.40
N ILE A 451 1.34 -6.45 -12.09
CA ILE A 451 0.26 -5.49 -11.85
C ILE A 451 -0.57 -5.91 -10.63
N GLN A 452 -0.69 -5.02 -9.64
CA GLN A 452 -1.47 -5.26 -8.43
C GLN A 452 -2.94 -5.60 -8.77
N SER A 453 -3.49 -6.60 -8.08
CA SER A 453 -4.91 -6.95 -8.20
C SER A 453 -5.61 -7.01 -6.86
N PHE A 454 -6.82 -6.44 -6.82
CA PHE A 454 -7.76 -6.60 -5.72
C PHE A 454 -8.69 -7.80 -5.90
N GLY A 455 -8.47 -8.57 -6.98
CA GLY A 455 -9.29 -9.71 -7.44
C GLY A 455 -10.66 -9.32 -7.98
N VAL A 456 -10.97 -8.02 -8.01
CA VAL A 456 -12.22 -7.43 -8.50
C VAL A 456 -11.88 -6.21 -9.35
N ASN A 457 -12.56 -6.05 -10.48
CA ASN A 457 -12.46 -4.85 -11.31
C ASN A 457 -13.29 -3.71 -10.69
N HIS A 458 -12.62 -2.63 -10.29
CA HIS A 458 -13.20 -1.44 -9.65
C HIS A 458 -13.89 -0.49 -10.62
N SER A 459 -13.56 -0.53 -11.91
CA SER A 459 -14.06 0.40 -12.93
C SER A 459 -15.55 0.26 -13.25
N ASN A 460 -16.21 -0.82 -12.83
CA ASN A 460 -17.62 -1.13 -13.10
C ASN A 460 -18.44 -1.32 -11.81
N ILE A 461 -18.31 -0.42 -10.84
CA ILE A 461 -19.23 -0.41 -9.69
C ILE A 461 -20.54 0.24 -10.13
N ASP A 462 -21.35 -0.54 -10.83
CA ASP A 462 -22.80 -0.33 -10.87
C ASP A 462 -23.37 -0.69 -9.48
N PRO A 463 -24.17 0.16 -8.82
CA PRO A 463 -24.84 -0.16 -7.56
C PRO A 463 -25.57 -1.53 -7.54
N GLU A 464 -26.01 -2.03 -8.70
CA GLU A 464 -26.70 -3.31 -8.83
C GLU A 464 -25.77 -4.49 -9.12
N SER A 465 -24.55 -4.25 -9.60
CA SER A 465 -23.56 -5.29 -9.88
C SER A 465 -22.52 -5.33 -8.76
N ASN A 466 -22.42 -6.45 -8.04
CA ASN A 466 -21.43 -6.61 -6.97
C ASN A 466 -19.96 -6.53 -7.45
N GLY A 467 -19.66 -6.18 -8.72
CA GLY A 467 -18.31 -6.17 -9.31
C GLY A 467 -18.01 -7.46 -10.08
N THR A 468 -16.97 -7.44 -10.93
CA THR A 468 -16.53 -8.61 -11.71
C THR A 468 -15.14 -9.07 -11.33
N LYS A 469 -14.84 -10.36 -11.53
CA LYS A 469 -13.53 -10.92 -11.17
C LYS A 469 -12.45 -10.33 -12.07
N ASP A 470 -11.34 -9.91 -11.49
CA ASP A 470 -10.15 -9.56 -12.24
C ASP A 470 -9.46 -10.83 -12.80
N LEU A 471 -9.44 -10.97 -14.12
CA LEU A 471 -8.86 -12.12 -14.82
C LEU A 471 -7.48 -11.82 -15.43
N ILE A 472 -7.08 -10.55 -15.46
CA ILE A 472 -5.94 -10.10 -16.28
C ILE A 472 -4.77 -9.59 -15.47
N ASN A 473 -4.96 -9.20 -14.20
CA ASN A 473 -3.88 -8.68 -13.36
C ASN A 473 -3.63 -9.53 -12.11
N GLY A 474 -2.36 -9.64 -11.72
CA GLY A 474 -1.93 -10.15 -10.42
C GLY A 474 -2.39 -11.57 -10.09
N ASN A 475 -2.77 -12.42 -11.05
CA ASN A 475 -3.07 -13.83 -10.76
C ASN A 475 -1.79 -14.67 -10.80
N TRP A 476 -1.89 -15.93 -10.37
CA TRP A 476 -0.86 -16.93 -10.68
C TRP A 476 -1.15 -17.61 -12.02
N ILE A 477 -0.09 -17.99 -12.72
CA ILE A 477 -0.13 -18.76 -13.97
C ILE A 477 0.84 -19.94 -13.88
N SER A 478 0.54 -21.06 -14.52
CA SER A 478 1.40 -22.24 -14.49
C SER A 478 2.32 -22.40 -15.70
N GLY A 479 1.93 -21.88 -16.86
CA GLY A 479 2.54 -22.22 -18.15
C GLY A 479 1.91 -23.46 -18.80
N ILE A 480 1.00 -24.14 -18.11
CA ILE A 480 0.22 -25.24 -18.67
C ILE A 480 -1.08 -24.67 -19.25
N LYS A 481 -1.06 -24.43 -20.56
CA LYS A 481 -2.10 -23.70 -21.31
C LYS A 481 -3.54 -24.08 -20.92
N PHE A 482 -3.88 -25.37 -20.84
CA PHE A 482 -5.27 -25.77 -20.54
C PHE A 482 -5.72 -25.42 -19.11
N ILE A 483 -4.81 -25.48 -18.13
CA ILE A 483 -5.09 -25.12 -16.73
C ILE A 483 -5.28 -23.61 -16.62
N ASP A 484 -4.40 -22.87 -17.28
CA ASP A 484 -4.42 -21.41 -17.26
C ASP A 484 -5.65 -20.87 -18.01
N GLU A 485 -5.98 -21.43 -19.18
CA GLU A 485 -7.17 -21.04 -19.95
C GLU A 485 -8.48 -21.34 -19.21
N MET A 486 -8.54 -22.46 -18.47
CA MET A 486 -9.68 -22.80 -17.63
C MET A 486 -9.93 -21.75 -16.53
N ARG A 487 -8.89 -21.10 -15.99
CA ARG A 487 -9.01 -20.12 -14.92
C ARG A 487 -9.10 -18.67 -15.40
N LEU A 488 -8.21 -18.28 -16.31
CA LEU A 488 -7.95 -16.89 -16.69
C LEU A 488 -8.49 -16.53 -18.08
N GLY A 489 -8.83 -17.52 -18.91
CA GLY A 489 -9.21 -17.29 -20.30
C GLY A 489 -8.02 -17.41 -21.27
N PRO A 490 -8.20 -17.09 -22.57
CA PRO A 490 -7.24 -17.37 -23.63
C PRO A 490 -5.78 -16.98 -23.29
N GLN A 491 -4.83 -17.89 -23.46
CA GLN A 491 -3.41 -17.66 -23.15
C GLN A 491 -2.48 -17.66 -24.38
N SER A 492 -3.06 -17.63 -25.57
CA SER A 492 -2.34 -17.53 -26.85
C SER A 492 -2.62 -16.19 -27.50
N ASN A 493 -1.73 -15.64 -28.32
CA ASN A 493 -1.90 -14.33 -28.99
C ASN A 493 -2.32 -13.23 -27.99
N LEU A 494 -1.58 -13.11 -26.89
CA LEU A 494 -1.78 -12.04 -25.91
C LEU A 494 -1.40 -10.69 -26.53
N PRO A 495 -2.02 -9.58 -26.08
CA PRO A 495 -1.52 -8.24 -26.37
C PRO A 495 -0.03 -8.14 -26.01
N LYS A 496 0.75 -7.38 -26.80
CA LYS A 496 2.22 -7.32 -26.66
C LYS A 496 2.65 -6.94 -25.24
N GLU A 497 1.94 -6.02 -24.61
CA GLU A 497 2.22 -5.59 -23.24
C GLU A 497 2.08 -6.72 -22.23
N MET A 498 1.04 -7.55 -22.37
CA MET A 498 0.79 -8.70 -21.50
C MET A 498 1.76 -9.86 -21.80
N ALA A 499 2.11 -10.04 -23.07
CA ALA A 499 3.00 -11.12 -23.51
C ALA A 499 4.46 -10.88 -23.09
N ASN A 500 4.90 -9.62 -23.14
CA ASN A 500 6.27 -9.20 -22.88
C ASN A 500 6.43 -8.54 -21.50
N ASN A 501 5.45 -8.70 -20.60
CA ASN A 501 5.58 -8.24 -19.22
C ASN A 501 6.65 -9.10 -18.54
N PRO A 502 7.74 -8.51 -18.01
CA PRO A 502 8.82 -9.29 -17.37
C PRO A 502 8.32 -10.08 -16.15
N GLY A 503 7.35 -9.57 -15.40
CA GLY A 503 6.73 -10.28 -14.26
C GLY A 503 5.82 -11.46 -14.64
N ARG A 504 5.88 -11.93 -15.89
CA ARG A 504 5.12 -13.09 -16.38
C ARG A 504 5.98 -14.35 -16.36
N ASN A 505 5.91 -15.06 -15.24
CA ASN A 505 6.78 -16.21 -14.96
C ASN A 505 6.00 -17.53 -14.96
N THR A 506 6.57 -18.59 -15.54
CA THR A 506 5.95 -19.92 -15.67
C THR A 506 6.84 -21.04 -15.13
N LEU A 507 6.41 -21.66 -14.03
CA LEU A 507 7.19 -22.68 -13.31
C LEU A 507 6.63 -24.10 -13.48
N PHE A 508 5.57 -24.28 -14.27
CA PHE A 508 4.96 -25.57 -14.64
C PHE A 508 4.57 -26.47 -13.46
N PHE A 509 4.31 -25.86 -12.29
CA PHE A 509 4.13 -26.54 -11.00
C PHE A 509 5.31 -27.41 -10.53
N LEU A 510 6.49 -27.36 -11.17
CA LEU A 510 7.61 -28.21 -10.81
C LEU A 510 8.09 -27.98 -9.36
N PRO A 511 8.27 -26.72 -8.88
CA PRO A 511 8.59 -26.48 -7.48
C PRO A 511 7.49 -26.98 -6.53
N LEU A 512 6.22 -26.70 -6.87
CA LEU A 512 5.05 -27.11 -6.07
C LEU A 512 4.98 -28.64 -5.93
N LEU A 513 5.08 -29.38 -7.03
CA LEU A 513 4.97 -30.84 -7.04
C LEU A 513 6.12 -31.49 -6.28
N LEU A 514 7.35 -30.97 -6.43
CA LEU A 514 8.50 -31.46 -5.67
C LEU A 514 8.33 -31.20 -4.16
N GLY A 515 7.83 -30.02 -3.78
CA GLY A 515 7.50 -29.69 -2.40
C GLY A 515 6.39 -30.58 -1.81
N ILE A 516 5.30 -30.82 -2.54
CA ILE A 516 4.24 -31.75 -2.12
C ILE A 516 4.79 -33.16 -1.96
N ALA A 517 5.64 -33.63 -2.88
CA ALA A 517 6.28 -34.94 -2.77
C ALA A 517 7.14 -35.04 -1.50
N GLY A 518 7.91 -34.00 -1.19
CA GLY A 518 8.71 -33.93 0.04
C GLY A 518 7.88 -33.87 1.31
N LEU A 519 6.78 -33.12 1.32
CA LEU A 519 5.81 -33.08 2.43
C LEU A 519 5.27 -34.48 2.70
N ILE A 520 4.74 -35.14 1.67
CA ILE A 520 4.19 -36.50 1.79
C ILE A 520 5.26 -37.48 2.25
N TYR A 521 6.48 -37.38 1.71
CA TYR A 521 7.61 -38.23 2.08
C TYR A 521 7.98 -38.05 3.55
N GLN A 522 8.10 -36.80 4.03
CA GLN A 522 8.45 -36.51 5.42
C GLN A 522 7.36 -37.01 6.37
N PHE A 523 6.06 -36.78 6.09
CA PHE A 523 4.97 -37.29 6.94
C PHE A 523 4.92 -38.82 7.00
N LYS A 524 5.34 -39.51 5.93
CA LYS A 524 5.44 -40.98 5.93
C LYS A 524 6.62 -41.49 6.75
N LYS A 525 7.76 -40.80 6.74
CA LYS A 525 9.02 -41.25 7.38
C LYS A 525 9.20 -40.74 8.81
N ASP A 526 8.83 -39.49 9.09
CA ASP A 526 8.94 -38.86 10.41
C ASP A 526 7.82 -37.84 10.64
N LYS A 527 6.72 -38.30 11.24
CA LYS A 527 5.54 -37.48 11.55
C LYS A 527 5.82 -36.33 12.51
N LYS A 528 6.81 -36.49 13.41
CA LYS A 528 7.12 -35.49 14.43
C LYS A 528 7.81 -34.28 13.79
N ASP A 529 8.87 -34.53 13.02
CA ASP A 529 9.58 -33.46 12.32
C ASP A 529 8.73 -32.86 11.18
N ALA A 530 7.91 -33.67 10.51
CA ALA A 530 6.95 -33.16 9.52
C ALA A 530 5.96 -32.17 10.15
N PHE A 531 5.49 -32.46 11.37
CA PHE A 531 4.61 -31.56 12.11
C PHE A 531 5.34 -30.27 12.54
N VAL A 532 6.61 -30.32 12.90
CA VAL A 532 7.43 -29.12 13.20
C VAL A 532 7.53 -28.21 11.98
N VAL A 533 7.88 -28.76 10.81
CA VAL A 533 7.97 -27.97 9.57
C VAL A 533 6.59 -27.43 9.17
N PHE A 534 5.52 -28.23 9.34
CA PHE A 534 4.15 -27.78 9.11
C PHE A 534 3.74 -26.63 10.03
N LEU A 535 4.10 -26.67 11.32
CA LEU A 535 3.84 -25.57 12.22
C LEU A 535 4.60 -24.32 11.82
N LEU A 536 5.86 -24.44 11.38
CA LEU A 536 6.60 -23.30 10.86
C LEU A 536 5.87 -22.69 9.66
N PHE A 537 5.48 -23.52 8.68
CA PHE A 537 4.69 -23.12 7.50
C PHE A 537 3.38 -22.43 7.87
N PHE A 538 2.62 -23.01 8.81
CA PHE A 538 1.32 -22.48 9.23
C PHE A 538 1.45 -21.15 9.98
N MET A 539 2.37 -21.08 10.95
CA MET A 539 2.56 -19.91 11.80
C MET A 539 3.12 -18.71 11.04
N THR A 540 4.00 -18.94 10.07
CA THR A 540 4.60 -17.88 9.23
C THR A 540 3.81 -17.61 7.94
N GLY A 541 2.62 -18.19 7.81
CA GLY A 541 1.73 -18.04 6.65
C GLY A 541 0.30 -17.74 7.09
N LEU A 542 -0.53 -18.77 7.16
CA LEU A 542 -1.97 -18.64 7.48
C LEU A 542 -2.25 -17.95 8.83
N ALA A 543 -1.41 -18.11 9.85
CA ALA A 543 -1.61 -17.41 11.12
C ALA A 543 -1.43 -15.89 11.01
N ILE A 544 -0.57 -15.41 10.09
CA ILE A 544 -0.38 -13.98 9.83
C ILE A 544 -1.65 -13.38 9.22
N VAL A 545 -2.35 -14.12 8.34
CA VAL A 545 -3.66 -13.70 7.79
C VAL A 545 -4.66 -13.40 8.90
N LEU A 546 -4.70 -14.25 9.93
CA LEU A 546 -5.59 -14.07 11.08
C LEU A 546 -5.26 -12.81 11.88
N TYR A 547 -3.96 -12.57 12.10
CA TYR A 547 -3.44 -11.45 12.87
C TYR A 547 -3.58 -10.10 12.16
N LEU A 548 -3.20 -10.02 10.89
CA LEU A 548 -3.27 -8.78 10.12
C LEU A 548 -4.71 -8.35 9.82
N ASN A 549 -5.63 -9.31 9.75
CA ASN A 549 -7.04 -9.08 9.41
C ASN A 549 -7.21 -8.05 8.28
N GLN A 550 -6.54 -8.30 7.15
CA GLN A 550 -6.42 -7.35 6.04
C GLN A 550 -7.80 -6.98 5.48
N HIS A 551 -8.04 -5.68 5.36
CA HIS A 551 -9.20 -5.11 4.67
C HIS A 551 -8.97 -5.13 3.14
N PRO A 552 -10.02 -5.00 2.30
CA PRO A 552 -9.87 -4.88 0.87
C PRO A 552 -9.21 -3.54 0.49
N THR A 553 -8.62 -3.45 -0.70
CA THR A 553 -7.90 -2.25 -1.20
C THR A 553 -6.60 -1.91 -0.46
N GLN A 554 -5.74 -2.91 -0.25
CA GLN A 554 -4.39 -2.69 0.26
C GLN A 554 -3.59 -1.77 -0.69
N PRO A 555 -2.73 -0.86 -0.20
CA PRO A 555 -2.03 0.11 -1.05
C PRO A 555 -0.99 -0.53 -1.98
N ARG A 556 -0.54 -1.75 -1.66
CA ARG A 556 0.35 -2.59 -2.49
C ARG A 556 0.12 -4.07 -2.17
N GLU A 557 0.70 -4.95 -2.98
CA GLU A 557 0.77 -6.39 -2.67
C GLU A 557 1.55 -6.62 -1.36
N ARG A 558 1.19 -7.66 -0.58
CA ARG A 558 1.70 -7.92 0.78
C ARG A 558 2.31 -9.32 0.94
N ASP A 559 2.80 -9.89 -0.15
CA ASP A 559 3.38 -11.23 -0.25
C ASP A 559 4.60 -11.42 0.67
N TYR A 560 5.45 -10.39 0.81
CA TYR A 560 6.62 -10.39 1.69
C TYR A 560 6.31 -10.73 3.16
N ALA A 561 5.08 -10.48 3.63
CA ALA A 561 4.66 -10.87 4.98
C ALA A 561 4.63 -12.39 5.19
N TYR A 562 4.56 -13.17 4.10
CA TYR A 562 4.43 -14.63 4.11
C TYR A 562 5.71 -15.36 3.69
N ALA A 563 6.82 -14.65 3.44
CA ALA A 563 8.08 -15.24 3.00
C ALA A 563 8.56 -16.40 3.91
N GLY A 564 8.28 -16.32 5.23
CA GLY A 564 8.59 -17.38 6.17
C GLY A 564 7.88 -18.71 5.88
N SER A 565 6.65 -18.70 5.35
CA SER A 565 5.98 -19.95 4.98
C SER A 565 6.53 -20.52 3.68
N PHE A 566 6.98 -19.66 2.76
CA PHE A 566 7.65 -20.07 1.53
C PHE A 566 9.02 -20.71 1.84
N TYR A 567 9.75 -20.16 2.81
CA TYR A 567 10.95 -20.78 3.39
C TYR A 567 10.66 -22.18 3.94
N ALA A 568 9.59 -22.34 4.72
CA ALA A 568 9.20 -23.64 5.27
C ALA A 568 8.80 -24.64 4.18
N PHE A 569 8.13 -24.18 3.12
CA PHE A 569 7.79 -25.02 1.97
C PHE A 569 9.03 -25.46 1.18
N ALA A 570 10.05 -24.60 1.06
CA ALA A 570 11.31 -24.93 0.42
C ALA A 570 12.10 -26.04 1.14
N ILE A 571 11.89 -26.21 2.46
CA ILE A 571 12.39 -27.39 3.18
C ILE A 571 11.82 -28.66 2.55
N TRP A 572 10.52 -28.68 2.27
CA TRP A 572 9.89 -29.83 1.60
C TRP A 572 10.32 -29.98 0.14
N ILE A 573 10.57 -28.90 -0.60
CA ILE A 573 11.18 -29.00 -1.93
C ILE A 573 12.50 -29.78 -1.85
N GLY A 574 13.37 -29.42 -0.90
CA GLY A 574 14.61 -30.14 -0.67
C GLY A 574 14.39 -31.61 -0.29
N LEU A 575 13.52 -31.89 0.69
CA LEU A 575 13.20 -33.27 1.10
C LEU A 575 12.54 -34.10 -0.02
N GLY A 576 11.88 -33.45 -0.99
CA GLY A 576 11.34 -34.07 -2.19
C GLY A 576 12.42 -34.73 -3.05
N VAL A 577 13.60 -34.11 -3.16
CA VAL A 577 14.77 -34.69 -3.86
C VAL A 577 15.18 -36.00 -3.22
N TYR A 578 15.31 -36.03 -1.88
CA TYR A 578 15.62 -37.28 -1.18
C TYR A 578 14.49 -38.31 -1.33
N GLY A 579 13.22 -37.88 -1.29
CA GLY A 579 12.07 -38.76 -1.48
C GLY A 579 12.05 -39.43 -2.86
N LEU A 580 12.38 -38.69 -3.92
CA LEU A 580 12.52 -39.22 -5.28
C LEU A 580 13.70 -40.20 -5.40
N TYR A 581 14.84 -39.88 -4.78
CA TYR A 581 15.97 -40.81 -4.68
C TYR A 581 15.58 -42.11 -3.96
N ASP A 582 14.90 -42.04 -2.82
CA ASP A 582 14.45 -43.23 -2.07
C ASP A 582 13.44 -44.05 -2.89
N TRP A 583 12.57 -43.39 -3.65
CA TRP A 583 11.63 -44.05 -4.55
C TRP A 583 12.34 -44.76 -5.72
N LEU A 584 13.37 -44.14 -6.30
CA LEU A 584 14.16 -44.70 -7.42
C LEU A 584 15.08 -45.85 -7.01
N LYS A 585 15.24 -46.14 -5.71
CA LYS A 585 15.93 -47.36 -5.27
C LYS A 585 15.31 -48.64 -5.86
N LYS A 586 14.01 -48.60 -6.18
CA LYS A 586 13.29 -49.70 -6.84
C LYS A 586 13.74 -49.97 -8.29
N VAL A 587 14.44 -49.03 -8.91
CA VAL A 587 14.94 -49.14 -10.29
C VAL A 587 16.30 -49.83 -10.30
N LYS A 588 16.58 -50.68 -11.29
CA LYS A 588 17.87 -51.37 -11.44
C LYS A 588 18.95 -50.45 -12.05
N LEU A 589 19.45 -49.50 -11.26
CA LEU A 589 20.58 -48.62 -11.59
C LEU A 589 21.56 -48.54 -10.40
N PRO A 590 22.84 -48.17 -10.61
CA PRO A 590 23.77 -47.92 -9.51
C PRO A 590 23.30 -46.77 -8.61
N GLU A 591 23.38 -46.94 -7.28
CA GLU A 591 22.85 -45.99 -6.29
C GLU A 591 23.47 -44.59 -6.40
N ASN A 592 24.77 -44.50 -6.69
CA ASN A 592 25.44 -43.21 -6.88
C ASN A 592 24.89 -42.47 -8.11
N ILE A 593 24.63 -43.19 -9.21
CA ILE A 593 24.06 -42.62 -10.43
C ILE A 593 22.64 -42.11 -10.14
N LYS A 594 21.80 -42.89 -9.44
CA LYS A 594 20.47 -42.44 -9.02
C LYS A 594 20.54 -41.14 -8.21
N ALA A 595 21.40 -41.08 -7.19
CA ALA A 595 21.52 -39.91 -6.33
C ALA A 595 21.99 -38.67 -7.11
N ILE A 596 22.99 -38.82 -7.98
CA ILE A 596 23.50 -37.74 -8.84
C ILE A 596 22.41 -37.28 -9.82
N SER A 597 21.82 -38.20 -10.58
CA SER A 597 20.83 -37.87 -11.61
C SER A 597 19.61 -37.17 -11.02
N VAL A 598 19.08 -37.64 -9.89
CA VAL A 598 17.94 -36.98 -9.22
C VAL A 598 18.33 -35.57 -8.76
N SER A 599 19.50 -35.43 -8.15
CA SER A 599 19.95 -34.12 -7.65
C SER A 599 20.13 -33.11 -8.80
N VAL A 600 20.74 -33.54 -9.92
CA VAL A 600 20.97 -32.70 -11.10
C VAL A 600 19.67 -32.37 -11.81
N ILE A 601 18.79 -33.37 -12.04
CA ILE A 601 17.50 -33.14 -12.70
C ILE A 601 16.65 -32.17 -11.87
N CYS A 602 16.55 -32.37 -10.56
CA CYS A 602 15.79 -31.46 -9.70
C CYS A 602 16.41 -30.06 -9.63
N LEU A 603 17.75 -29.94 -9.65
CA LEU A 603 18.45 -28.64 -9.72
C LEU A 603 18.09 -27.88 -11.00
N VAL A 604 18.10 -28.57 -12.15
CA VAL A 604 17.75 -27.94 -13.43
C VAL A 604 16.25 -27.61 -13.50
N ALA A 605 15.39 -28.56 -13.10
CA ALA A 605 13.94 -28.45 -13.24
C ALA A 605 13.28 -27.45 -12.27
N VAL A 606 13.93 -27.12 -11.15
CA VAL A 606 13.37 -26.24 -10.12
C VAL A 606 14.17 -24.96 -9.98
N PRO A 607 15.29 -24.87 -9.23
CA PRO A 607 15.94 -23.58 -9.00
C PRO A 607 16.56 -22.95 -10.24
N VAL A 608 17.09 -23.71 -11.21
CA VAL A 608 17.61 -23.11 -12.46
C VAL A 608 16.48 -22.55 -13.32
N LEU A 609 15.34 -23.24 -13.40
CA LEU A 609 14.14 -22.73 -14.08
C LEU A 609 13.63 -21.46 -13.39
N MET A 610 13.54 -21.46 -12.05
CA MET A 610 13.12 -20.29 -11.27
C MET A 610 14.09 -19.12 -11.50
N ALA A 611 15.40 -19.34 -11.41
CA ALA A 611 16.40 -18.32 -11.71
C ALA A 611 16.28 -17.78 -13.14
N PHE A 612 15.95 -18.62 -14.13
CA PHE A 612 15.79 -18.20 -15.51
C PHE A 612 14.50 -17.41 -15.76
N GLN A 613 13.39 -17.81 -15.14
CA GLN A 613 12.11 -17.13 -15.29
C GLN A 613 12.09 -15.79 -14.54
N GLU A 614 12.68 -15.73 -13.36
CA GLU A 614 12.56 -14.58 -12.44
C GLU A 614 13.77 -13.61 -12.53
N TRP A 615 14.68 -13.74 -13.50
CA TRP A 615 15.90 -12.90 -13.52
C TRP A 615 15.62 -11.47 -13.98
N ASP A 616 14.89 -11.32 -15.09
CA ASP A 616 14.69 -10.03 -15.74
C ASP A 616 13.75 -9.11 -14.96
N ASP A 617 12.84 -9.68 -14.18
CA ASP A 617 11.96 -8.95 -13.27
C ASP A 617 12.55 -8.74 -11.85
N HIS A 618 13.63 -9.41 -11.48
CA HIS A 618 14.32 -9.18 -10.20
C HIS A 618 15.65 -8.43 -10.32
N ASP A 619 16.11 -8.13 -11.54
CA ASP A 619 17.27 -7.27 -11.77
C ASP A 619 16.94 -5.78 -11.59
N ARG A 620 17.39 -5.21 -10.46
CA ARG A 620 17.22 -3.80 -10.10
C ARG A 620 18.49 -2.96 -10.30
N SER A 621 19.54 -3.53 -10.88
CA SER A 621 20.86 -2.88 -11.00
C SER A 621 20.85 -1.56 -11.79
N GLY A 622 19.86 -1.36 -12.67
CA GLY A 622 19.70 -0.16 -13.48
C GLY A 622 18.79 0.93 -12.89
N ARG A 623 18.33 0.80 -11.64
CA ARG A 623 17.27 1.66 -11.09
C ARG A 623 17.77 2.82 -10.23
N TYR A 624 17.48 4.04 -10.69
CA TYR A 624 17.78 5.28 -9.96
C TYR A 624 16.56 6.22 -9.87
N MET A 625 15.36 5.76 -10.26
CA MET A 625 14.19 6.62 -10.47
C MET A 625 13.74 7.33 -9.20
N ALA A 626 13.55 6.62 -8.08
CA ALA A 626 13.07 7.25 -6.84
C ALA A 626 14.00 8.40 -6.39
N ARG A 627 15.31 8.18 -6.44
CA ARG A 627 16.33 9.21 -6.20
C ARG A 627 16.24 10.38 -7.19
N GLU A 628 16.18 10.12 -8.50
CA GLU A 628 16.17 11.20 -9.49
C GLU A 628 14.86 11.99 -9.52
N PHE A 629 13.73 11.34 -9.26
CA PHE A 629 12.46 12.05 -9.08
C PHE A 629 12.50 12.97 -7.85
N ALA A 630 13.02 12.48 -6.71
CA ALA A 630 13.23 13.29 -5.52
C ALA A 630 14.13 14.50 -5.81
N ARG A 631 15.24 14.30 -6.53
CA ARG A 631 16.12 15.38 -6.99
C ARG A 631 15.35 16.40 -7.82
N ASN A 632 14.59 15.96 -8.83
CA ASN A 632 13.85 16.84 -9.73
C ASN A 632 12.81 17.69 -8.99
N TYR A 633 12.13 17.13 -7.99
CA TYR A 633 11.21 17.89 -7.13
C TYR A 633 11.95 19.00 -6.37
N LEU A 634 13.09 18.70 -5.74
CA LEU A 634 13.90 19.70 -5.04
C LEU A 634 14.48 20.76 -5.99
N GLU A 635 14.94 20.36 -7.19
CA GLU A 635 15.51 21.27 -8.18
C GLU A 635 14.47 22.18 -8.84
N SER A 636 13.18 21.87 -8.69
CA SER A 636 12.08 22.74 -9.12
C SER A 636 11.88 23.94 -8.18
N CYS A 637 12.23 23.77 -6.90
CA CYS A 637 12.04 24.77 -5.85
C CYS A 637 13.09 25.89 -5.91
N GLU A 638 12.67 27.12 -5.66
CA GLU A 638 13.57 28.25 -5.38
C GLU A 638 14.41 28.03 -4.10
N LYS A 639 15.44 28.86 -3.91
CA LYS A 639 16.30 28.82 -2.71
C LYS A 639 15.48 29.05 -1.44
N ASP A 640 15.80 28.30 -0.39
CA ASP A 640 15.14 28.35 0.92
C ASP A 640 13.62 28.17 0.79
N ALA A 641 13.13 27.26 -0.04
CA ALA A 641 11.69 27.04 -0.21
C ALA A 641 11.09 26.11 0.86
N ILE A 642 9.78 26.16 1.05
CA ILE A 642 8.99 25.12 1.74
C ILE A 642 8.35 24.25 0.67
N LEU A 643 8.57 22.94 0.70
CA LEU A 643 7.95 21.96 -0.19
C LEU A 643 6.98 21.07 0.60
N ILE A 644 5.68 21.17 0.27
CA ILE A 644 4.63 20.38 0.90
C ILE A 644 4.40 19.05 0.14
N THR A 645 4.49 17.94 0.87
CA THR A 645 4.35 16.55 0.40
C THR A 645 3.20 15.85 1.14
N PHE A 646 2.80 14.63 0.74
CA PHE A 646 1.55 14.02 1.22
C PHE A 646 1.64 12.55 1.67
N GLY A 647 2.67 11.79 1.30
CA GLY A 647 2.76 10.37 1.60
C GLY A 647 4.18 9.83 1.69
N ASP A 648 4.30 8.50 1.64
CA ASP A 648 5.59 7.84 1.82
C ASP A 648 6.42 7.92 0.53
N ASN A 649 5.78 7.64 -0.61
CA ASN A 649 6.43 7.60 -1.92
C ASN A 649 6.88 8.97 -2.47
N ASP A 650 6.39 10.08 -1.92
CA ASP A 650 6.95 11.39 -2.20
C ASP A 650 7.96 11.83 -1.13
N THR A 651 7.67 11.62 0.16
CA THR A 651 8.47 12.15 1.27
C THR A 651 9.74 11.35 1.53
N PHE A 652 9.70 10.02 1.52
CA PHE A 652 10.85 9.20 1.92
C PHE A 652 12.01 9.27 0.93
N PRO A 653 11.81 9.29 -0.41
CA PRO A 653 12.88 9.56 -1.35
C PRO A 653 13.48 10.97 -1.20
N LEU A 654 12.66 11.98 -0.88
CA LEU A 654 13.13 13.34 -0.61
C LEU A 654 13.97 13.42 0.68
N TRP A 655 13.54 12.74 1.73
CA TRP A 655 14.33 12.59 2.95
C TRP A 655 15.65 11.87 2.68
N TYR A 656 15.65 10.76 1.93
CA TYR A 656 16.88 10.08 1.54
C TYR A 656 17.89 11.03 0.88
N ILE A 657 17.47 11.73 -0.18
CA ILE A 657 18.42 12.52 -0.96
C ILE A 657 18.93 13.77 -0.20
N GLN A 658 18.12 14.36 0.69
CA GLN A 658 18.58 15.42 1.59
C GLN A 658 19.50 14.88 2.69
N GLU A 659 19.08 13.80 3.36
CA GLU A 659 19.77 13.30 4.55
C GLU A 659 21.07 12.55 4.23
N VAL A 660 21.13 11.88 3.08
CA VAL A 660 22.29 11.07 2.69
C VAL A 660 23.16 11.83 1.69
N GLU A 661 22.58 12.28 0.57
CA GLU A 661 23.34 12.92 -0.52
C GLU A 661 23.52 14.44 -0.34
N GLY A 662 22.82 15.07 0.62
CA GLY A 662 22.97 16.50 0.91
C GLY A 662 22.43 17.42 -0.18
N VAL A 663 21.42 16.97 -0.95
CA VAL A 663 20.85 17.75 -2.05
C VAL A 663 19.85 18.77 -1.53
N ARG A 664 20.05 20.06 -1.82
CA ARG A 664 19.13 21.15 -1.45
C ARG A 664 18.71 21.15 0.04
N PRO A 665 19.65 21.12 1.01
CA PRO A 665 19.33 21.14 2.43
C PRO A 665 18.69 22.47 2.89
N ASP A 666 18.66 23.47 2.02
CA ASP A 666 17.95 24.74 2.20
C ASP A 666 16.42 24.60 2.05
N VAL A 667 15.94 23.60 1.30
CA VAL A 667 14.50 23.37 1.09
C VAL A 667 13.91 22.63 2.30
N ARG A 668 12.88 23.19 2.93
CA ARG A 668 12.13 22.50 3.99
C ARG A 668 11.10 21.56 3.40
N ILE A 669 11.28 20.26 3.58
CA ILE A 669 10.23 19.26 3.31
C ILE A 669 9.21 19.29 4.45
N LEU A 670 7.93 19.41 4.10
CA LEU A 670 6.79 19.38 5.01
C LEU A 670 5.78 18.33 4.53
N ASN A 671 5.67 17.21 5.22
CA ASN A 671 4.65 16.20 4.97
C ASN A 671 3.33 16.62 5.64
N PHE A 672 2.34 16.96 4.81
CA PHE A 672 1.05 17.48 5.24
C PHE A 672 0.24 16.43 6.01
N THR A 673 0.32 15.15 5.62
CA THR A 673 -0.40 14.06 6.29
C THR A 673 0.18 13.79 7.69
N LEU A 674 1.51 13.77 7.82
CA LEU A 674 2.19 13.65 9.12
C LEU A 674 1.93 14.85 10.03
N SER A 675 1.69 16.04 9.47
CA SER A 675 1.31 17.23 10.26
C SER A 675 -0.07 17.12 10.94
N GLY A 676 -0.84 16.09 10.60
CA GLY A 676 -1.99 15.65 11.40
C GLY A 676 -1.56 15.21 12.81
N MET A 677 -0.30 14.87 13.04
CA MET A 677 0.27 14.49 14.33
C MET A 677 1.00 15.67 14.98
N HIS A 678 0.73 15.92 16.26
CA HIS A 678 1.32 17.05 17.01
C HIS A 678 2.86 17.05 16.99
N TRP A 679 3.47 15.86 17.12
CA TRP A 679 4.92 15.70 17.17
C TRP A 679 5.62 16.20 15.90
N TYR A 680 4.94 16.09 14.75
CA TYR A 680 5.50 16.54 13.47
C TYR A 680 5.47 18.07 13.40
N VAL A 681 4.36 18.69 13.78
CA VAL A 681 4.24 20.16 13.85
C VAL A 681 5.28 20.75 14.81
N GLU A 682 5.51 20.12 15.96
CA GLU A 682 6.56 20.57 16.91
C GLU A 682 7.96 20.56 16.30
N GLN A 683 8.27 19.65 15.36
CA GLN A 683 9.57 19.62 14.69
C GLN A 683 9.78 20.82 13.77
N LEU A 684 8.71 21.33 13.16
CA LEU A 684 8.75 22.46 12.23
C LEU A 684 9.18 23.79 12.91
N TYR A 685 9.07 23.89 14.23
CA TYR A 685 9.57 25.03 15.02
C TYR A 685 11.10 25.08 15.13
N ASN A 686 11.81 24.03 14.71
CA ASN A 686 13.26 23.95 14.78
C ASN A 686 13.92 24.22 13.42
N LYS A 687 15.08 24.88 13.46
CA LYS A 687 15.98 24.98 12.32
C LYS A 687 16.50 23.59 11.97
N LEU A 688 16.54 23.24 10.69
CA LEU A 688 17.09 21.99 10.18
C LEU A 688 18.16 22.34 9.15
N TYR A 689 19.41 22.04 9.46
CA TYR A 689 20.56 22.34 8.61
C TYR A 689 20.54 23.79 8.12
N ASP A 690 20.46 23.99 6.80
CA ASP A 690 20.46 25.29 6.14
C ASP A 690 19.05 25.90 6.03
N SER A 691 18.00 25.10 6.23
CA SER A 691 16.62 25.59 6.27
C SER A 691 16.31 26.23 7.62
N GLU A 692 15.97 27.51 7.60
CA GLU A 692 15.41 28.21 8.75
C GLU A 692 14.12 27.55 9.26
N LYS A 693 13.82 27.77 10.55
CA LYS A 693 12.59 27.27 11.20
C LYS A 693 11.35 27.80 10.48
N LEU A 694 10.26 27.04 10.49
CA LEU A 694 9.03 27.53 9.87
C LEU A 694 8.39 28.66 10.69
N PRO A 695 7.80 29.66 10.02
CA PRO A 695 7.17 30.77 10.69
C PRO A 695 5.79 30.35 11.23
N PHE A 696 5.58 30.51 12.53
CA PHE A 696 4.30 30.30 13.19
C PHE A 696 3.93 31.53 14.02
N THR A 697 2.65 31.88 14.01
CA THR A 697 2.07 32.87 14.90
C THR A 697 1.62 32.23 16.20
N LEU A 698 1.11 30.99 16.15
CA LEU A 698 0.68 30.25 17.33
C LEU A 698 1.87 29.62 18.06
N PRO A 699 1.90 29.62 19.40
CA PRO A 699 2.80 28.78 20.18
C PRO A 699 2.54 27.30 19.93
N LYS A 700 3.58 26.46 19.99
CA LYS A 700 3.47 25.00 19.75
C LYS A 700 2.43 24.29 20.63
N GLU A 701 2.11 24.83 21.79
CA GLU A 701 1.12 24.27 22.71
C GLU A 701 -0.28 24.18 22.08
N TYR A 702 -0.59 25.03 21.09
CA TYR A 702 -1.85 25.01 20.34
C TYR A 702 -1.99 23.81 19.41
N TYR A 703 -0.90 23.09 19.14
CA TYR A 703 -0.88 21.92 18.28
C TYR A 703 -0.80 20.59 19.03
N ARG A 704 -0.80 20.59 20.38
CA ARG A 704 -0.64 19.38 21.22
C ARG A 704 -1.80 18.39 21.18
N MET A 705 -1.63 17.25 21.86
CA MET A 705 -2.67 16.23 22.02
C MET A 705 -3.85 16.84 22.80
N GLY A 706 -5.02 16.96 22.17
CA GLY A 706 -6.24 17.49 22.79
C GLY A 706 -6.98 18.53 21.95
N LEU A 707 -6.25 19.38 21.21
CA LEU A 707 -6.82 20.19 20.12
C LEU A 707 -6.77 19.35 18.84
N ASN A 708 -7.73 18.44 18.68
CA ASN A 708 -7.82 17.59 17.49
C ASN A 708 -8.30 18.37 16.27
N ALA A 709 -9.08 19.43 16.51
CA ALA A 709 -9.54 20.35 15.50
C ALA A 709 -9.77 21.74 16.13
N SER A 710 -9.66 22.78 15.30
CA SER A 710 -10.29 24.08 15.61
C SER A 710 -11.64 24.15 14.90
N LEU A 711 -12.56 24.93 15.45
CA LEU A 711 -13.85 25.19 14.79
C LEU A 711 -13.78 26.50 14.01
N VAL A 712 -14.47 26.54 12.88
CA VAL A 712 -14.70 27.75 12.10
C VAL A 712 -16.20 28.02 12.15
N TYR A 713 -16.58 29.14 12.74
CA TYR A 713 -17.97 29.60 12.74
C TYR A 713 -18.16 30.66 11.65
N PRO A 714 -19.33 30.66 10.98
CA PRO A 714 -19.68 31.77 10.11
C PRO A 714 -20.16 32.91 10.99
N SER A 715 -19.36 33.95 11.21
CA SER A 715 -19.84 35.09 12.01
C SER A 715 -20.10 36.38 11.24
N THR A 716 -19.52 36.60 10.05
CA THR A 716 -19.74 37.86 9.30
C THR A 716 -19.30 37.74 7.84
N ASP A 717 -19.82 38.59 6.96
CA ASP A 717 -19.27 38.83 5.60
C ASP A 717 -17.92 39.60 5.63
N GLN A 718 -17.39 39.85 6.83
CA GLN A 718 -16.17 40.61 7.03
C GLN A 718 -14.94 39.78 6.65
N THR A 719 -14.12 40.31 5.75
CA THR A 719 -12.80 39.75 5.44
C THR A 719 -11.76 40.31 6.41
N VAL A 720 -11.03 39.42 7.10
CA VAL A 720 -9.99 39.79 8.07
C VAL A 720 -8.60 39.28 7.65
N GLU A 721 -7.53 39.91 8.14
CA GLU A 721 -6.18 39.36 7.99
C GLU A 721 -6.07 38.04 8.74
N LEU A 722 -5.71 36.96 8.03
CA LEU A 722 -5.59 35.61 8.61
C LEU A 722 -4.62 35.59 9.80
N ARG A 723 -3.53 36.36 9.70
CA ARG A 723 -2.53 36.47 10.76
C ARG A 723 -3.12 37.04 12.05
N ASP A 724 -3.97 38.05 11.95
CA ASP A 724 -4.58 38.68 13.13
C ASP A 724 -5.68 37.80 13.72
N ALA A 725 -6.45 37.12 12.87
CA ALA A 725 -7.42 36.10 13.29
C ALA A 725 -6.77 34.90 14.01
N LEU A 726 -5.55 34.52 13.62
CA LEU A 726 -4.79 33.48 14.34
C LEU A 726 -4.17 34.02 15.63
N LYS A 727 -3.64 35.26 15.66
CA LYS A 727 -3.13 35.87 16.90
C LYS A 727 -4.20 35.95 17.98
N SER A 728 -5.46 36.22 17.60
CA SER A 728 -6.56 36.33 18.56
C SER A 728 -6.79 35.05 19.37
N PHE A 729 -6.34 33.88 18.89
CA PHE A 729 -6.37 32.64 19.68
C PHE A 729 -5.65 32.77 21.02
N THR A 730 -4.63 33.62 21.08
CA THR A 730 -3.79 33.86 22.27
C THR A 730 -4.23 35.05 23.11
N THR A 731 -5.02 35.97 22.55
CA THR A 731 -5.35 37.25 23.20
C THR A 731 -6.84 37.48 23.43
N ASP A 732 -7.72 36.88 22.64
CA ASP A 732 -9.17 37.08 22.70
C ASP A 732 -9.87 35.86 23.31
N PRO A 733 -10.50 36.00 24.50
CA PRO A 733 -11.26 34.92 25.13
C PRO A 733 -12.39 34.35 24.26
N ASN A 734 -12.98 35.14 23.36
CA ASN A 734 -14.08 34.71 22.50
C ASN A 734 -13.67 33.62 21.48
N THR A 735 -12.37 33.47 21.25
CA THR A 735 -11.82 32.38 20.41
C THR A 735 -11.81 31.03 21.11
N THR A 736 -12.38 30.93 22.31
CA THR A 736 -12.42 29.72 23.12
C THR A 736 -13.87 29.42 23.49
N MET A 737 -14.38 28.26 23.06
CA MET A 737 -15.72 27.79 23.44
C MET A 737 -15.64 26.46 24.17
N PHE A 738 -16.57 26.21 25.08
CA PHE A 738 -16.72 24.92 25.72
C PHE A 738 -17.68 24.05 24.91
N ILE A 739 -17.23 22.84 24.56
CA ILE A 739 -18.09 21.83 23.94
C ILE A 739 -18.77 20.97 25.01
N GLN A 740 -19.81 20.23 24.63
CA GLN A 740 -20.61 19.40 25.56
C GLN A 740 -19.78 18.37 26.36
N SER A 741 -18.57 18.01 25.90
CA SER A 741 -17.66 17.14 26.65
C SER A 741 -16.97 17.82 27.84
N GLY A 742 -17.15 19.13 28.04
CA GLY A 742 -16.47 19.94 29.06
C GLY A 742 -15.10 20.46 28.64
N ASP A 743 -14.61 20.07 27.46
CA ASP A 743 -13.34 20.57 26.91
C ASP A 743 -13.54 21.94 26.25
N SER A 744 -12.49 22.78 26.29
CA SER A 744 -12.46 24.01 25.51
C SER A 744 -11.85 23.76 24.13
N VAL A 745 -12.50 24.22 23.06
CA VAL A 745 -11.97 24.20 21.69
C VAL A 745 -11.70 25.62 21.21
N LYS A 746 -10.70 25.75 20.34
CA LYS A 746 -10.37 27.02 19.70
C LYS A 746 -11.27 27.25 18.49
N VAL A 747 -11.70 28.50 18.33
CA VAL A 747 -12.67 28.92 17.33
C VAL A 747 -12.10 30.07 16.52
N LEU A 748 -12.02 29.88 15.19
CA LEU A 748 -11.91 30.97 14.24
C LEU A 748 -13.27 31.64 14.13
N LEU A 749 -13.31 32.90 14.57
CA LEU A 749 -14.53 33.71 14.54
C LEU A 749 -14.94 34.09 13.12
N TYR A 750 -14.02 34.08 12.17
CA TYR A 750 -14.27 34.47 10.78
C TYR A 750 -14.09 33.27 9.85
N ASN A 751 -14.72 33.33 8.68
CA ASN A 751 -14.53 32.36 7.61
C ASN A 751 -14.02 33.00 6.30
N ASN A 752 -13.97 34.33 6.22
CA ASN A 752 -13.42 35.09 5.09
C ASN A 752 -12.08 35.70 5.48
N PHE A 753 -11.03 35.35 4.75
CA PHE A 753 -9.66 35.71 5.10
C PHE A 753 -8.92 36.35 3.94
N ARG A 754 -7.97 37.22 4.28
CA ARG A 754 -6.94 37.69 3.37
C ARG A 754 -5.55 37.49 3.95
N ILE A 755 -4.56 37.38 3.07
CA ILE A 755 -3.13 37.38 3.40
C ILE A 755 -2.50 38.48 2.55
N SER A 756 -2.13 39.59 3.20
CA SER A 756 -1.52 40.73 2.51
C SER A 756 0.01 40.67 2.52
N THR A 757 0.59 41.00 1.37
CA THR A 757 2.02 41.31 1.21
C THR A 757 2.19 42.81 0.98
N ASP A 758 3.42 43.30 0.77
CA ASP A 758 3.66 44.72 0.50
C ASP A 758 2.99 45.21 -0.80
N LYS A 759 2.67 44.30 -1.74
CA LYS A 759 2.18 44.64 -3.10
C LYS A 759 0.92 43.90 -3.53
N ASP A 760 0.73 42.68 -3.06
CA ASP A 760 -0.31 41.76 -3.50
C ASP A 760 -1.10 41.21 -2.30
N THR A 761 -2.34 40.81 -2.51
CA THR A 761 -3.21 40.21 -1.49
C THR A 761 -3.90 38.96 -2.02
N MET A 762 -3.82 37.87 -1.27
CA MET A 762 -4.59 36.65 -1.52
C MET A 762 -5.84 36.64 -0.63
N THR A 763 -7.02 36.42 -1.22
CA THR A 763 -8.29 36.32 -0.48
C THR A 763 -8.94 34.96 -0.71
N PHE A 764 -9.49 34.37 0.35
CA PHE A 764 -10.21 33.10 0.29
C PHE A 764 -11.25 32.98 1.42
N SER A 765 -12.19 32.06 1.22
CA SER A 765 -13.22 31.74 2.21
C SER A 765 -13.16 30.26 2.56
N ILE A 766 -13.15 29.93 3.85
CA ILE A 766 -13.29 28.55 4.31
C ILE A 766 -14.78 28.17 4.19
N PRO A 767 -15.16 27.09 3.49
CA PRO A 767 -16.54 26.62 3.44
C PRO A 767 -17.02 26.19 4.83
N VAL A 768 -18.15 26.72 5.30
CA VAL A 768 -18.72 26.44 6.63
C VAL A 768 -20.21 26.11 6.50
N ASP A 769 -20.68 25.10 7.25
CA ASP A 769 -22.12 24.82 7.38
C ASP A 769 -22.74 25.79 8.39
N SER A 770 -23.81 26.49 8.00
CA SER A 770 -24.49 27.49 8.82
C SER A 770 -25.03 26.96 10.16
N LYS A 771 -25.28 25.66 10.28
CA LYS A 771 -25.85 25.01 11.49
C LYS A 771 -24.79 24.35 12.38
N GLN A 772 -23.68 23.88 11.81
CA GLN A 772 -22.71 23.04 12.53
C GLN A 772 -21.28 23.62 12.59
N GLY A 773 -21.02 24.73 11.89
CA GLY A 773 -19.67 25.22 11.71
C GLY A 773 -18.85 24.26 10.85
N ARG A 774 -17.53 24.43 10.84
CA ARG A 774 -16.60 23.47 10.24
C ARG A 774 -15.47 23.15 11.21
N GLN A 775 -15.20 21.87 11.39
CA GLN A 775 -13.96 21.43 12.03
C GLN A 775 -12.81 21.50 11.01
N ILE A 776 -11.73 22.18 11.38
CA ILE A 776 -10.45 22.16 10.67
C ILE A 776 -9.45 21.32 11.46
N ALA A 777 -8.81 20.37 10.78
CA ALA A 777 -7.87 19.47 11.41
C ALA A 777 -6.54 20.18 11.74
N ARG A 778 -5.69 19.53 12.54
CA ARG A 778 -4.40 20.09 12.98
C ARG A 778 -3.50 20.53 11.81
N ASN A 779 -3.41 19.71 10.77
CA ASN A 779 -2.67 19.98 9.55
C ASN A 779 -3.22 21.20 8.79
N ASP A 780 -4.54 21.35 8.72
CA ASP A 780 -5.19 22.52 8.11
C ASP A 780 -4.83 23.80 8.88
N LEU A 781 -4.94 23.78 10.22
CA LEU A 781 -4.58 24.92 11.07
C LEU A 781 -3.10 25.30 10.92
N MET A 782 -2.21 24.30 10.89
CA MET A 782 -0.78 24.53 10.67
C MET A 782 -0.52 25.16 9.30
N LEU A 783 -1.18 24.69 8.24
CA LEU A 783 -1.05 25.27 6.91
C LEU A 783 -1.50 26.73 6.88
N LEU A 784 -2.66 27.04 7.47
CA LEU A 784 -3.17 28.41 7.58
C LEU A 784 -2.18 29.31 8.32
N ASP A 785 -1.60 28.85 9.42
CA ASP A 785 -0.61 29.63 10.19
C ASP A 785 0.69 29.87 9.41
N ILE A 786 1.22 28.86 8.72
CA ILE A 786 2.39 29.02 7.86
C ILE A 786 2.10 30.02 6.75
N LEU A 787 0.96 29.91 6.06
CA LEU A 787 0.57 30.84 5.00
C LEU A 787 0.47 32.28 5.53
N ALA A 788 -0.19 32.47 6.67
CA ALA A 788 -0.38 33.77 7.31
C ALA A 788 0.93 34.42 7.77
N THR A 789 1.78 33.65 8.45
CA THR A 789 2.99 34.16 9.08
C THR A 789 4.12 34.34 8.06
N ASN A 790 4.20 33.45 7.08
CA ASN A 790 5.17 33.57 6.00
C ASN A 790 4.87 34.77 5.10
N ALA A 791 3.59 35.06 4.82
CA ALA A 791 3.17 36.13 3.90
C ALA A 791 3.97 36.13 2.59
N PHE A 792 4.22 34.94 2.05
CA PHE A 792 4.98 34.68 0.81
C PHE A 792 6.43 35.21 0.79
N LYS A 793 7.02 35.53 1.95
CA LYS A 793 8.44 35.93 2.07
C LYS A 793 9.37 34.78 1.69
N ARG A 794 9.05 33.58 2.16
CA ARG A 794 9.67 32.31 1.75
C ARG A 794 8.82 31.67 0.64
N PRO A 795 9.39 31.18 -0.47
CA PRO A 795 8.62 30.45 -1.47
C PRO A 795 7.94 29.21 -0.87
N ILE A 796 6.64 29.03 -1.13
CA ILE A 796 5.88 27.85 -0.70
C ILE A 796 5.46 27.07 -1.94
N TYR A 797 5.81 25.80 -1.98
CA TYR A 797 5.47 24.85 -3.02
C TYR A 797 4.65 23.71 -2.46
N THR A 798 3.80 23.14 -3.31
CA THR A 798 3.09 21.89 -3.06
C THR A 798 3.24 20.95 -4.24
N MET A 799 3.31 19.66 -3.99
CA MET A 799 3.28 18.64 -5.05
C MET A 799 1.88 18.50 -5.67
N SER A 800 0.84 18.86 -4.94
CA SER A 800 -0.53 18.86 -5.45
C SER A 800 -1.40 19.89 -4.71
N PRO A 801 -1.96 20.90 -5.40
CA PRO A 801 -2.87 21.86 -4.78
C PRO A 801 -4.24 21.24 -4.45
N SER A 802 -4.58 20.07 -5.01
CA SER A 802 -5.89 19.44 -4.82
C SER A 802 -6.18 19.08 -3.36
N TYR A 803 -5.14 18.83 -2.55
CA TYR A 803 -5.28 18.54 -1.13
C TYR A 803 -5.81 19.73 -0.32
N PHE A 804 -5.68 20.95 -0.85
CA PHE A 804 -6.08 22.16 -0.14
C PHE A 804 -7.43 22.69 -0.58
N THR A 805 -8.02 22.20 -1.68
CA THR A 805 -9.29 22.73 -2.23
C THR A 805 -10.46 22.61 -1.27
N LYS A 806 -10.45 21.60 -0.39
CA LYS A 806 -11.45 21.50 0.67
C LYS A 806 -11.33 22.68 1.65
N LEU A 807 -10.13 23.13 1.96
CA LEU A 807 -9.87 24.19 2.95
C LEU A 807 -9.92 25.59 2.32
N ILE A 808 -9.28 25.75 1.17
CA ILE A 808 -9.14 26.97 0.37
C ILE A 808 -9.69 26.65 -1.04
N PRO A 809 -11.00 26.82 -1.30
CA PRO A 809 -11.65 26.39 -2.55
C PRO A 809 -11.02 26.98 -3.81
N ASN A 810 -10.61 28.25 -3.75
CA ASN A 810 -10.00 28.97 -4.86
C ASN A 810 -8.47 28.86 -4.91
N ILE A 811 -7.85 27.91 -4.18
CA ILE A 811 -6.38 27.77 -4.14
C ILE A 811 -5.77 27.61 -5.53
N ASN A 812 -6.47 26.96 -6.47
CA ASN A 812 -6.02 26.76 -7.85
C ASN A 812 -5.84 28.07 -8.62
N GLU A 813 -6.53 29.14 -8.21
CA GLU A 813 -6.33 30.47 -8.79
C GLU A 813 -5.00 31.08 -8.35
N TYR A 814 -4.47 30.68 -7.19
CA TYR A 814 -3.26 31.23 -6.56
C TYR A 814 -2.06 30.30 -6.65
N VAL A 815 -2.02 29.41 -7.65
CA VAL A 815 -0.86 28.55 -7.90
C VAL A 815 -0.31 28.73 -9.30
N GLN A 816 1.01 28.64 -9.39
CA GLN A 816 1.76 28.60 -10.64
C GLN A 816 2.64 27.36 -10.67
N GLN A 817 2.59 26.58 -11.75
CA GLN A 817 3.47 25.43 -11.90
C GLN A 817 4.89 25.85 -12.25
N GLU A 818 5.87 25.44 -11.45
CA GLU A 818 7.31 25.63 -11.69
C GLU A 818 8.00 24.25 -11.62
N GLY A 819 8.47 23.73 -12.76
CA GLY A 819 9.01 22.37 -12.80
C GLY A 819 7.95 21.31 -12.50
N LEU A 820 8.23 20.46 -11.50
CA LEU A 820 7.34 19.39 -11.04
C LEU A 820 6.42 19.79 -9.86
N VAL A 821 6.52 21.04 -9.39
CA VAL A 821 5.79 21.50 -8.18
C VAL A 821 4.97 22.74 -8.50
N TYR A 822 4.01 23.04 -7.62
CA TYR A 822 3.12 24.19 -7.74
C TYR A 822 3.47 25.21 -6.67
N ARG A 823 3.92 26.39 -7.10
CA ARG A 823 4.18 27.52 -6.21
C ARG A 823 2.87 28.19 -5.82
N ILE A 824 2.64 28.40 -4.53
CA ILE A 824 1.53 29.22 -4.04
C ILE A 824 1.95 30.70 -4.11
N THR A 825 1.15 31.54 -4.74
CA THR A 825 1.44 32.95 -5.03
C THR A 825 0.45 33.90 -4.35
N PRO A 826 0.87 35.11 -3.95
CA PRO A 826 -0.01 36.08 -3.30
C PRO A 826 -1.03 36.73 -4.26
N LYS A 827 -0.87 36.52 -5.57
CA LYS A 827 -1.77 37.03 -6.61
C LYS A 827 -2.32 35.89 -7.46
N PRO A 828 -3.51 36.05 -8.07
CA PRO A 828 -4.04 35.08 -9.00
C PRO A 828 -3.09 34.84 -10.18
N GLN A 829 -2.83 33.56 -10.46
CA GLN A 829 -2.08 33.03 -11.59
C GLN A 829 -2.93 32.09 -12.45
N SER A 830 -4.17 31.76 -12.04
CA SER A 830 -5.09 30.88 -12.76
C SER A 830 -4.44 29.57 -13.24
N GLY A 831 -3.65 28.91 -12.39
CA GLY A 831 -2.99 27.65 -12.74
C GLY A 831 -1.96 27.76 -13.87
N ASN A 832 -1.45 28.96 -14.16
CA ASN A 832 -0.45 29.18 -15.20
C ASN A 832 0.83 28.39 -14.94
N ILE A 833 1.53 28.05 -16.00
CA ILE A 833 2.86 27.45 -15.96
C ILE A 833 3.93 28.53 -16.13
N ALA A 834 5.00 28.49 -15.33
CA ALA A 834 6.21 29.27 -15.53
C ALA A 834 7.02 28.70 -16.71
N LEU A 835 6.49 28.90 -17.92
CA LEU A 835 6.82 28.07 -19.08
C LEU A 835 8.32 27.95 -19.41
N GLU A 836 9.05 29.07 -19.48
CA GLU A 836 10.48 29.04 -19.82
C GLU A 836 11.33 28.38 -18.72
N LYS A 837 11.04 28.67 -17.45
CA LYS A 837 11.70 28.03 -16.29
C LYS A 837 11.45 26.53 -16.30
N THR A 838 10.18 26.12 -16.41
CA THR A 838 9.79 24.71 -16.42
C THR A 838 10.40 23.99 -17.62
N ASN A 839 10.34 24.56 -18.81
CA ASN A 839 10.96 23.97 -20.01
C ASN A 839 12.47 23.79 -19.86
N ASN A 840 13.18 24.78 -19.30
CA ASN A 840 14.62 24.66 -19.06
C ASN A 840 14.95 23.53 -18.07
N LEU A 841 14.16 23.37 -17.01
CA LEU A 841 14.32 22.26 -16.06
C LEU A 841 14.19 20.91 -16.76
N PHE A 842 13.10 20.71 -17.52
CA PHE A 842 12.82 19.46 -18.23
C PHE A 842 13.82 19.13 -19.35
N LEU A 843 14.27 20.14 -20.10
CA LEU A 843 15.20 19.92 -21.22
C LEU A 843 16.64 19.70 -20.76
N ASN A 844 17.09 20.47 -19.76
CA ASN A 844 18.51 20.66 -19.49
C ASN A 844 18.96 20.25 -18.07
N LYS A 845 18.04 20.09 -17.11
CA LYS A 845 18.40 19.86 -15.70
C LYS A 845 17.94 18.52 -15.15
N PHE A 846 16.71 18.10 -15.46
CA PHE A 846 16.12 16.89 -14.90
C PHE A 846 16.78 15.61 -15.43
N GLN A 847 16.88 14.62 -14.54
CA GLN A 847 17.32 13.28 -14.84
C GLN A 847 16.22 12.28 -14.50
N TRP A 848 16.20 11.13 -15.19
CA TRP A 848 15.09 10.17 -15.10
C TRP A 848 15.53 8.77 -14.69
N GLY A 849 16.74 8.66 -14.14
CA GLY A 849 17.17 7.49 -13.39
C GLY A 849 17.27 6.17 -14.14
N GLY A 850 17.47 6.19 -15.47
CA GLY A 850 17.68 4.97 -16.28
C GLY A 850 16.45 4.44 -17.02
N ILE A 851 15.31 5.15 -17.00
CA ILE A 851 14.04 4.69 -17.62
C ILE A 851 14.18 4.33 -19.10
N LYS A 852 14.97 5.10 -19.86
CA LYS A 852 15.18 4.86 -21.30
C LYS A 852 16.13 3.69 -21.61
N ASP A 853 16.82 3.15 -20.60
CA ASP A 853 17.72 2.02 -20.82
C ASP A 853 16.89 0.75 -21.10
N PRO A 854 17.10 0.06 -22.23
CA PRO A 854 16.39 -1.18 -22.53
C PRO A 854 16.55 -2.25 -21.45
N LYS A 855 17.70 -2.28 -20.75
CA LYS A 855 18.03 -3.29 -19.72
C LYS A 855 17.37 -3.02 -18.37
N THR A 856 16.89 -1.82 -18.12
CA THR A 856 16.29 -1.50 -16.81
C THR A 856 14.86 -1.98 -16.72
N TYR A 857 14.57 -2.88 -15.79
CA TYR A 857 13.20 -3.29 -15.50
C TYR A 857 12.44 -2.22 -14.71
N LEU A 858 11.18 -1.97 -15.10
CA LEU A 858 10.25 -1.05 -14.45
C LEU A 858 9.15 -1.89 -13.81
N GLU A 859 9.33 -2.24 -12.55
CA GLU A 859 8.52 -3.25 -11.85
C GLU A 859 7.27 -2.72 -11.21
N ASP A 860 7.39 -1.54 -10.62
CA ASP A 860 6.40 -1.07 -9.68
C ASP A 860 5.49 -0.05 -10.35
N ALA A 861 4.21 -0.12 -9.98
CA ALA A 861 3.20 0.79 -10.47
C ALA A 861 3.55 2.26 -10.17
N VAL A 862 4.32 2.55 -9.12
CA VAL A 862 4.73 3.93 -8.79
C VAL A 862 5.70 4.45 -9.85
N THR A 863 6.73 3.70 -10.23
CA THR A 863 7.65 4.05 -11.32
C THR A 863 6.92 4.24 -12.64
N ILE A 864 6.08 3.27 -13.03
CA ILE A 864 5.34 3.34 -14.30
C ILE A 864 4.40 4.55 -14.33
N ASN A 865 3.61 4.75 -13.27
CA ASN A 865 2.67 5.86 -13.19
C ASN A 865 3.40 7.20 -13.14
N ASN A 866 4.48 7.31 -12.38
CA ASN A 866 5.30 8.52 -12.35
C ASN A 866 5.89 8.83 -13.73
N SER A 867 6.38 7.82 -14.44
CA SER A 867 6.94 8.01 -15.78
C SER A 867 5.88 8.43 -16.81
N ARG A 868 4.69 7.83 -16.76
CA ARG A 868 3.53 8.27 -17.56
C ARG A 868 3.16 9.73 -17.24
N ASN A 869 3.08 10.07 -15.95
CA ASN A 869 2.82 11.44 -15.51
C ASN A 869 3.89 12.41 -16.05
N MET A 870 5.17 12.04 -16.07
CA MET A 870 6.22 12.90 -16.63
C MET A 870 6.07 13.12 -18.13
N ARG A 871 5.70 12.09 -18.90
CA ARG A 871 5.36 12.24 -20.33
C ARG A 871 4.21 13.23 -20.51
N GLN A 872 3.18 13.17 -19.66
CA GLN A 872 2.06 14.11 -19.67
C GLN A 872 2.49 15.55 -19.31
N GLN A 873 3.44 15.73 -18.39
CA GLN A 873 4.01 17.05 -18.10
C GLN A 873 4.74 17.66 -19.30
N HIS A 874 5.48 16.85 -20.09
CA HIS A 874 6.10 17.35 -21.33
C HIS A 874 5.05 17.78 -22.36
N MET A 875 3.97 17.00 -22.52
CA MET A 875 2.84 17.36 -23.38
C MET A 875 2.18 18.66 -22.94
N PHE A 876 1.98 18.86 -21.64
CA PHE A 876 1.40 20.08 -21.10
C PHE A 876 2.28 21.32 -21.40
N ILE A 877 3.61 21.19 -21.30
CA ILE A 877 4.56 22.23 -21.72
C ILE A 877 4.43 22.50 -23.22
N ALA A 878 4.38 21.46 -24.05
CA ALA A 878 4.24 21.57 -25.49
C ALA A 878 2.96 22.33 -25.89
N ARG A 879 1.83 21.97 -25.28
CA ARG A 879 0.53 22.62 -25.50
C ARG A 879 0.58 24.12 -25.19
N ASN A 880 1.28 24.50 -24.12
CA ASN A 880 1.46 25.90 -23.74
C ASN A 880 2.35 26.70 -24.70
N TYR A 881 3.31 26.06 -25.38
CA TYR A 881 4.06 26.68 -26.48
C TYR A 881 3.23 26.76 -27.76
N SER A 882 2.50 25.69 -28.09
CA SER A 882 1.60 25.59 -29.23
C SER A 882 0.56 26.73 -29.20
N ALA A 883 -0.09 26.95 -28.05
CA ALA A 883 -1.05 28.03 -27.83
C ALA A 883 -0.44 29.45 -28.04
N ARG A 884 0.88 29.59 -27.95
CA ARG A 884 1.62 30.84 -28.21
C ARG A 884 2.24 30.90 -29.62
N GLY A 885 1.93 29.94 -30.48
CA GLY A 885 2.49 29.83 -31.83
C GLY A 885 3.96 29.39 -31.89
N GLN A 886 4.56 28.99 -30.77
CA GLN A 886 5.98 28.61 -30.69
C GLN A 886 6.19 27.11 -31.01
N LYS A 887 5.90 26.73 -32.26
CA LYS A 887 5.83 25.33 -32.70
C LYS A 887 7.15 24.57 -32.51
N ASP A 888 8.29 25.17 -32.82
CA ASP A 888 9.59 24.51 -32.71
C ASP A 888 9.93 24.11 -31.27
N LYS A 889 9.61 24.98 -30.30
CA LYS A 889 9.79 24.66 -28.87
C LYS A 889 8.83 23.55 -28.42
N ALA A 890 7.58 23.56 -28.91
CA ALA A 890 6.62 22.50 -28.64
C ALA A 890 7.11 21.15 -29.16
N ILE A 891 7.59 21.08 -30.40
CA ILE A 891 8.15 19.84 -30.98
C ILE A 891 9.38 19.37 -30.20
N LYS A 892 10.29 20.28 -29.84
CA LYS A 892 11.51 19.95 -29.11
C LYS A 892 11.22 19.27 -27.76
N ILE A 893 10.25 19.76 -27.00
CA ILE A 893 9.90 19.17 -25.70
C ILE A 893 9.16 17.83 -25.87
N LEU A 894 8.33 17.68 -26.92
CA LEU A 894 7.69 16.39 -27.23
C LEU A 894 8.72 15.32 -27.61
N ASP A 895 9.68 15.66 -28.48
CA ASP A 895 10.75 14.76 -28.90
C ASP A 895 11.61 14.34 -27.69
N LYS A 896 11.90 15.29 -26.78
CA LYS A 896 12.61 15.00 -25.53
C LYS A 896 11.83 14.00 -24.66
N ALA A 897 10.51 14.11 -24.58
CA ALA A 897 9.71 13.17 -23.79
C ALA A 897 9.80 11.75 -24.36
N LEU A 898 9.72 11.57 -25.68
CA LEU A 898 9.84 10.24 -26.30
C LEU A 898 11.25 9.67 -26.21
N GLN A 899 12.27 10.53 -26.12
CA GLN A 899 13.65 10.12 -25.87
C GLN A 899 13.85 9.59 -24.44
N GLU A 900 13.31 10.28 -23.43
CA GLU A 900 13.49 9.90 -22.02
C GLU A 900 12.49 8.83 -21.55
N PHE A 901 11.31 8.78 -22.16
CA PHE A 901 10.22 7.85 -21.87
C PHE A 901 9.78 7.14 -23.15
N PRO A 902 10.60 6.26 -23.73
CA PRO A 902 10.28 5.60 -24.99
C PRO A 902 9.11 4.62 -24.86
N SER A 903 8.30 4.48 -25.91
CA SER A 903 7.15 3.56 -25.94
C SER A 903 7.52 2.08 -25.83
N SER A 904 8.79 1.74 -26.07
CA SER A 904 9.35 0.40 -25.86
C SER A 904 9.49 0.01 -24.38
N LYS A 905 9.45 0.99 -23.46
CA LYS A 905 9.56 0.78 -22.01
C LYS A 905 8.29 1.18 -21.28
N ILE A 906 7.70 2.29 -21.68
CA ILE A 906 6.43 2.78 -21.14
C ILE A 906 5.48 2.84 -22.31
N TYR A 907 4.70 1.79 -22.50
CA TYR A 907 3.76 1.74 -23.61
C TYR A 907 2.84 2.95 -23.64
N PHE A 908 2.39 3.31 -24.84
CA PHE A 908 1.44 4.39 -24.98
C PHE A 908 0.09 4.02 -24.39
N ASP A 909 -0.58 4.98 -23.77
CA ASP A 909 -1.92 4.80 -23.25
C ASP A 909 -2.87 5.89 -23.77
N ARG A 910 -4.08 5.93 -23.22
CA ARG A 910 -5.12 6.91 -23.58
C ARG A 910 -4.66 8.35 -23.48
N TYR A 911 -3.79 8.66 -22.52
CA TYR A 911 -3.35 10.03 -22.28
C TYR A 911 -2.35 10.47 -23.36
N ASP A 912 -1.75 9.52 -24.06
CA ASP A 912 -0.84 9.77 -25.18
C ASP A 912 -1.57 10.13 -26.49
N LEU A 913 -2.90 10.01 -26.56
CA LEU A 913 -3.68 10.52 -27.69
C LEU A 913 -3.52 12.03 -27.85
N GLN A 914 -3.56 12.77 -26.74
CA GLN A 914 -3.30 14.22 -26.75
C GLN A 914 -1.84 14.53 -27.11
N PHE A 915 -0.91 13.64 -26.77
CA PHE A 915 0.49 13.77 -27.15
C PHE A 915 0.67 13.65 -28.67
N ALA A 916 0.03 12.66 -29.29
CA ALA A 916 0.01 12.48 -30.75
C ALA A 916 -0.64 13.69 -31.44
N GLU A 917 -1.75 14.18 -30.87
CA GLU A 917 -2.44 15.38 -31.32
C GLU A 917 -1.51 16.60 -31.35
N GLN A 918 -0.70 16.81 -30.31
CA GLN A 918 0.22 17.95 -30.25
C GLN A 918 1.28 17.91 -31.35
N TYR A 919 1.72 16.74 -31.83
CA TYR A 919 2.58 16.70 -33.02
C TYR A 919 1.84 17.19 -34.26
N CYS A 920 0.61 16.74 -34.50
CA CYS A 920 -0.21 17.19 -35.62
C CYS A 920 -0.47 18.70 -35.57
N ALA A 921 -0.91 19.21 -34.41
CA ALA A 921 -1.20 20.64 -34.18
C ALA A 921 0.01 21.55 -34.48
N ASN A 922 1.23 21.05 -34.24
CA ASN A 922 2.46 21.78 -34.47
C ASN A 922 3.12 21.50 -35.84
N GLY A 923 2.41 20.84 -36.77
CA GLY A 923 2.85 20.63 -38.15
C GLY A 923 3.66 19.36 -38.41
N GLN A 924 3.83 18.48 -37.40
CA GLN A 924 4.51 17.18 -37.51
C GLN A 924 3.50 16.06 -37.77
N MET A 925 2.74 16.17 -38.86
CA MET A 925 1.64 15.25 -39.18
C MET A 925 2.07 13.79 -39.22
N LYS A 926 3.21 13.48 -39.85
CA LYS A 926 3.69 12.10 -39.98
C LYS A 926 4.02 11.46 -38.62
N LYS A 927 4.71 12.18 -37.74
CA LYS A 927 5.01 11.71 -36.37
C LYS A 927 3.73 11.50 -35.56
N GLY A 928 2.78 12.44 -35.66
CA GLY A 928 1.48 12.32 -35.01
C GLY A 928 0.70 11.11 -35.52
N GLU A 929 0.61 10.91 -36.83
CA GLU A 929 -0.05 9.76 -37.46
C GLU A 929 0.60 8.43 -37.05
N ASP A 930 1.93 8.35 -37.01
CA ASP A 930 2.66 7.14 -36.60
C ASP A 930 2.40 6.80 -35.11
N MET A 931 2.26 7.81 -34.26
CA MET A 931 1.91 7.64 -32.86
C MET A 931 0.44 7.24 -32.66
N PHE A 932 -0.50 7.87 -33.38
CA PHE A 932 -1.90 7.45 -33.40
C PHE A 932 -2.04 5.99 -33.84
N ASN A 933 -1.30 5.58 -34.88
CA ASN A 933 -1.30 4.19 -35.34
C ASN A 933 -0.86 3.22 -34.24
N GLN A 934 0.20 3.53 -33.48
CA GLN A 934 0.65 2.69 -32.36
C GLN A 934 -0.40 2.57 -31.26
N ILE A 935 -1.04 3.68 -30.88
CA ILE A 935 -2.09 3.70 -29.84
C ILE A 935 -3.33 2.93 -30.31
N VAL A 936 -3.76 3.14 -31.56
CA VAL A 936 -4.90 2.42 -32.14
C VAL A 936 -4.60 0.94 -32.27
N ASP A 937 -3.39 0.56 -32.67
CA ASP A 937 -2.98 -0.85 -32.74
C ASP A 937 -3.06 -1.54 -31.38
N LEU A 938 -2.66 -0.85 -30.32
CA LEU A 938 -2.75 -1.37 -28.96
C LEU A 938 -4.20 -1.76 -28.64
N TYR A 939 -5.12 -0.80 -28.70
CA TYR A 939 -6.51 -1.03 -28.29
C TYR A 939 -7.28 -1.94 -29.26
N ILE A 940 -6.94 -1.96 -30.55
CA ILE A 940 -7.47 -2.95 -31.50
C ILE A 940 -7.04 -4.36 -31.10
N ASN A 941 -5.78 -4.55 -30.72
CA ASN A 941 -5.28 -5.86 -30.29
C ASN A 941 -5.92 -6.29 -28.97
N ASP A 942 -6.15 -5.36 -28.04
CA ASP A 942 -6.88 -5.63 -26.81
C ASP A 942 -8.33 -6.07 -27.08
N ILE A 943 -9.06 -5.38 -27.95
CA ILE A 943 -10.44 -5.77 -28.32
C ILE A 943 -10.45 -7.15 -28.96
N LYS A 944 -9.56 -7.41 -29.93
CA LYS A 944 -9.42 -8.73 -30.55
C LYS A 944 -9.12 -9.81 -29.52
N TYR A 945 -8.30 -9.51 -28.52
CA TYR A 945 -7.98 -10.41 -27.43
C TYR A 945 -9.21 -10.69 -26.55
N TYR A 946 -9.88 -9.64 -26.07
CA TYR A 946 -11.04 -9.74 -25.18
C TYR A 946 -12.25 -10.41 -25.85
N ASN A 947 -12.41 -10.27 -27.17
CA ASN A 947 -13.47 -10.93 -27.94
C ASN A 947 -13.40 -12.46 -27.95
N ARG A 948 -12.27 -13.04 -27.54
CA ARG A 948 -12.12 -14.50 -27.43
C ARG A 948 -12.62 -15.06 -26.10
N PHE A 949 -12.94 -14.19 -25.14
CA PHE A 949 -13.54 -14.61 -23.88
C PHE A 949 -15.02 -14.97 -24.10
N THR A 950 -15.49 -16.03 -23.44
CA THR A 950 -16.87 -16.52 -23.56
C THR A 950 -17.56 -16.65 -22.20
N GLY A 951 -18.89 -16.68 -22.20
CA GLY A 951 -19.71 -16.91 -21.00
C GLY A 951 -19.44 -15.91 -19.87
N SER A 952 -19.31 -16.41 -18.63
CA SER A 952 -19.05 -15.56 -17.46
C SER A 952 -17.73 -14.80 -17.54
N LYS A 953 -16.71 -15.34 -18.21
CA LYS A 953 -15.41 -14.67 -18.35
C LYS A 953 -15.47 -13.48 -19.30
N ALA A 954 -16.33 -13.52 -20.33
CA ALA A 954 -16.58 -12.37 -21.21
C ALA A 954 -17.13 -11.18 -20.42
N ARG A 955 -18.07 -11.43 -19.48
CA ARG A 955 -18.58 -10.39 -18.57
C ARG A 955 -17.48 -9.81 -17.68
N ASN A 956 -16.53 -10.62 -17.24
CA ASN A 956 -15.44 -10.15 -16.39
C ASN A 956 -14.45 -9.21 -17.11
N VAL A 957 -14.28 -9.37 -18.43
CA VAL A 957 -13.44 -8.47 -19.24
C VAL A 957 -14.24 -7.38 -19.97
N ALA A 958 -15.55 -7.31 -19.78
CA ALA A 958 -16.39 -6.36 -20.48
C ALA A 958 -16.04 -4.90 -20.16
N SER A 959 -15.66 -4.61 -18.91
CA SER A 959 -15.22 -3.26 -18.49
C SER A 959 -14.03 -2.77 -19.31
N VAL A 960 -12.94 -3.56 -19.31
CA VAL A 960 -11.70 -3.21 -20.02
C VAL A 960 -11.88 -3.23 -21.54
N LYS A 961 -12.78 -4.08 -22.06
CA LYS A 961 -13.18 -4.03 -23.48
C LYS A 961 -13.87 -2.71 -23.83
N ASN A 962 -14.85 -2.30 -23.02
CA ASN A 962 -15.58 -1.05 -23.24
C ASN A 962 -14.67 0.16 -23.09
N GLU A 963 -13.74 0.11 -22.16
CA GLU A 963 -12.70 1.12 -21.98
C GLU A 963 -11.81 1.24 -23.24
N ALA A 964 -11.34 0.12 -23.81
CA ALA A 964 -10.60 0.14 -25.07
C ALA A 964 -11.42 0.72 -26.25
N LEU A 965 -12.73 0.41 -26.31
CA LEU A 965 -13.65 1.00 -27.31
C LEU A 965 -13.79 2.51 -27.13
N GLN A 966 -13.90 3.00 -25.89
CA GLN A 966 -13.93 4.43 -25.60
C GLN A 966 -12.67 5.14 -26.11
N TYR A 967 -11.50 4.52 -25.94
CA TYR A 967 -10.24 5.10 -26.40
C TYR A 967 -10.09 5.09 -27.92
N LEU A 968 -10.57 4.06 -28.60
CA LEU A 968 -10.65 4.07 -30.06
C LEU A 968 -11.62 5.14 -30.57
N ALA A 969 -12.75 5.39 -29.89
CA ALA A 969 -13.68 6.45 -30.25
C ALA A 969 -13.05 7.85 -30.07
N MET A 970 -12.31 8.06 -28.98
CA MET A 970 -11.54 9.29 -28.77
C MET A 970 -10.47 9.48 -29.86
N ALA A 971 -9.73 8.41 -30.19
CA ALA A 971 -8.75 8.42 -31.27
C ALA A 971 -9.40 8.72 -32.64
N TYR A 972 -10.60 8.21 -32.89
CA TYR A 972 -11.37 8.48 -34.11
C TYR A 972 -11.67 9.97 -34.27
N SER A 973 -12.21 10.60 -33.21
CA SER A 973 -12.57 12.03 -33.23
C SER A 973 -11.33 12.92 -33.46
N LEU A 974 -10.21 12.60 -32.81
CA LEU A 974 -8.96 13.33 -33.03
C LEU A 974 -8.41 13.08 -34.44
N ALA A 975 -8.39 11.84 -34.92
CA ALA A 975 -7.94 11.51 -36.26
C ALA A 975 -8.77 12.20 -37.36
N GLU A 976 -10.08 12.36 -37.15
CA GLU A 976 -10.99 13.08 -38.04
C GLU A 976 -10.62 14.57 -38.11
N THR A 977 -10.37 15.19 -36.96
CA THR A 977 -9.95 16.61 -36.86
C THR A 977 -8.71 16.90 -37.71
N TYR A 978 -7.78 15.95 -37.80
CA TYR A 978 -6.52 16.10 -38.54
C TYR A 978 -6.50 15.37 -39.90
N ASN A 979 -7.64 14.88 -40.39
CA ASN A 979 -7.77 14.16 -41.66
C ASN A 979 -6.83 12.94 -41.81
N LEU A 980 -6.61 12.18 -40.74
CA LEU A 980 -5.73 11.00 -40.73
C LEU A 980 -6.44 9.76 -41.29
N THR A 981 -6.62 9.69 -42.61
CA THR A 981 -7.44 8.67 -43.30
C THR A 981 -7.03 7.22 -42.97
N ASN A 982 -5.73 6.94 -42.86
CA ASN A 982 -5.25 5.58 -42.55
C ASN A 982 -5.70 5.13 -41.14
N VAL A 983 -5.57 6.02 -40.16
CA VAL A 983 -5.98 5.78 -38.77
C VAL A 983 -7.49 5.57 -38.70
N LEU A 984 -8.26 6.44 -39.37
CA LEU A 984 -9.73 6.35 -39.44
C LEU A 984 -10.20 5.02 -40.04
N ASN A 985 -9.62 4.61 -41.18
CA ASN A 985 -9.96 3.35 -41.84
C ASN A 985 -9.65 2.14 -40.94
N LYS A 986 -8.53 2.21 -40.20
CA LYS A 986 -8.13 1.17 -39.26
C LYS A 986 -9.11 1.04 -38.10
N ILE A 987 -9.52 2.16 -37.50
CA ILE A 987 -10.52 2.17 -36.43
C ILE A 987 -11.85 1.60 -36.95
N LYS A 988 -12.33 2.07 -38.12
CA LYS A 988 -13.58 1.61 -38.77
C LYS A 988 -13.59 0.11 -39.10
N SER A 989 -12.43 -0.55 -39.14
CA SER A 989 -12.33 -2.01 -39.36
C SER A 989 -12.83 -2.84 -38.17
N ILE A 990 -13.02 -2.23 -36.99
CA ILE A 990 -13.56 -2.89 -35.80
C ILE A 990 -15.09 -2.81 -35.83
N PRO A 991 -15.81 -3.93 -35.98
CA PRO A 991 -17.27 -3.90 -36.12
C PRO A 991 -17.97 -3.20 -34.95
N GLU A 992 -17.48 -3.40 -33.73
CA GLU A 992 -18.07 -2.83 -32.52
C GLU A 992 -17.94 -1.30 -32.45
N ILE A 993 -16.96 -0.69 -33.14
CA ILE A 993 -16.76 0.76 -33.04
C ILE A 993 -17.89 1.54 -33.70
N GLN A 994 -18.48 1.03 -34.78
CA GLN A 994 -19.56 1.73 -35.48
C GLN A 994 -20.82 1.81 -34.62
N SER A 995 -21.18 0.69 -33.99
CA SER A 995 -22.27 0.66 -33.00
C SER A 995 -21.98 1.56 -31.82
N PHE A 996 -20.73 1.54 -31.31
CA PHE A 996 -20.32 2.36 -30.18
C PHE A 996 -20.35 3.87 -30.48
N LEU A 997 -19.84 4.30 -31.64
CA LEU A 997 -19.90 5.69 -32.08
C LEU A 997 -21.33 6.16 -32.28
N GLY A 998 -22.20 5.35 -32.88
CA GLY A 998 -23.62 5.67 -33.02
C GLY A 998 -24.33 5.82 -31.67
N LEU A 999 -23.98 5.01 -30.67
CA LEU A 999 -24.48 5.15 -29.29
C LEU A 999 -23.98 6.44 -28.63
N GLN A 1000 -22.71 6.80 -28.80
CA GLN A 1000 -22.17 8.05 -28.27
C GLN A 1000 -22.82 9.28 -28.90
N GLU A 1001 -23.09 9.24 -30.20
CA GLU A 1001 -23.81 10.29 -30.92
C GLU A 1001 -25.22 10.46 -30.36
N MET A 1002 -25.97 9.35 -30.20
CA MET A 1002 -27.30 9.38 -29.58
C MET A 1002 -27.28 9.86 -28.12
N GLN A 1003 -26.23 9.53 -27.34
CA GLN A 1003 -26.06 10.02 -25.97
C GLN A 1003 -25.77 11.52 -25.92
N LYS A 1004 -24.99 12.03 -26.87
CA LYS A 1004 -24.74 13.47 -27.03
C LYS A 1004 -26.02 14.19 -27.41
N ASP A 1005 -26.77 13.64 -28.36
CA ASP A 1005 -28.09 14.15 -28.75
C ASP A 1005 -29.04 14.20 -27.54
N TYR A 1006 -29.09 13.13 -26.73
CA TYR A 1006 -29.87 13.09 -25.50
C TYR A 1006 -29.49 14.20 -24.50
N ASN A 1007 -28.20 14.42 -24.26
CA ASN A 1007 -27.75 15.46 -23.33
C ASN A 1007 -28.08 16.88 -23.83
N ASP A 1008 -27.95 17.12 -25.15
CA ASP A 1008 -28.38 18.37 -25.78
C ASP A 1008 -29.90 18.58 -25.63
N LEU A 1009 -30.68 17.50 -25.77
CA LEU A 1009 -32.12 17.54 -25.52
C LEU A 1009 -32.46 17.90 -24.08
N ILE A 1010 -31.76 17.39 -23.07
CA ILE A 1010 -31.99 17.80 -21.66
C ILE A 1010 -31.84 19.31 -21.50
N SER A 1011 -30.77 19.89 -22.06
CA SER A 1011 -30.53 21.34 -21.98
C SER A 1011 -31.67 22.12 -22.64
N LYS A 1012 -32.11 21.67 -23.82
CA LYS A 1012 -33.24 22.28 -24.55
C LYS A 1012 -34.58 22.10 -23.84
N VAL A 1013 -34.84 20.93 -23.23
CA VAL A 1013 -36.04 20.66 -22.42
C VAL A 1013 -36.10 21.57 -21.20
N ASN A 1014 -34.98 21.75 -20.50
CA ASN A 1014 -34.91 22.65 -19.35
C ASN A 1014 -35.17 24.11 -19.76
N SER A 1015 -34.62 24.55 -20.89
CA SER A 1015 -34.92 25.87 -21.49
C SER A 1015 -36.41 26.01 -21.83
N ALA A 1016 -36.99 25.04 -22.55
CA ALA A 1016 -38.40 25.06 -22.93
C ALA A 1016 -39.34 25.09 -21.70
N ALA A 1017 -39.01 24.33 -20.66
CA ALA A 1017 -39.75 24.34 -19.39
C ALA A 1017 -39.66 25.70 -18.66
N GLN A 1018 -38.51 26.37 -18.70
CA GLN A 1018 -38.36 27.73 -18.14
C GLN A 1018 -39.19 28.76 -18.92
N ILE A 1019 -39.20 28.68 -20.25
CA ILE A 1019 -40.00 29.55 -21.11
C ILE A 1019 -41.51 29.35 -20.83
N ALA A 1020 -41.94 28.10 -20.66
CA ALA A 1020 -43.32 27.77 -20.29
C ALA A 1020 -43.70 28.35 -18.91
N ARG A 1021 -42.82 28.25 -17.92
CA ARG A 1021 -43.01 28.84 -16.58
C ARG A 1021 -43.09 30.36 -16.60
N ALA A 1022 -42.37 31.01 -17.51
CA ALA A 1022 -42.42 32.47 -17.72
C ALA A 1022 -43.69 32.95 -18.46
N GLY A 1023 -44.57 32.03 -18.87
CA GLY A 1023 -45.87 32.33 -19.47
C GLY A 1023 -45.89 32.42 -21.01
N ASN A 1024 -44.75 32.21 -21.68
CA ASN A 1024 -44.69 32.27 -23.16
C ASN A 1024 -44.99 30.89 -23.79
N LYS A 1025 -46.28 30.58 -23.92
CA LYS A 1025 -46.77 29.27 -24.38
C LYS A 1025 -46.42 28.95 -25.85
N GLU A 1026 -46.37 29.95 -26.72
CA GLU A 1026 -46.10 29.75 -28.15
C GLU A 1026 -44.64 29.36 -28.42
N ALA A 1027 -43.70 30.05 -27.77
CA ALA A 1027 -42.28 29.70 -27.83
C ALA A 1027 -42.00 28.34 -27.17
N ALA A 1028 -42.65 28.03 -26.04
CA ALA A 1028 -42.51 26.73 -25.38
C ALA A 1028 -43.06 25.58 -26.25
N ASN A 1029 -44.22 25.74 -26.88
CA ASN A 1029 -44.78 24.75 -27.82
C ASN A 1029 -43.79 24.44 -28.95
N THR A 1030 -43.21 25.48 -29.55
CA THR A 1030 -42.26 25.33 -30.67
C THR A 1030 -41.04 24.53 -30.23
N GLN A 1031 -40.41 24.89 -29.11
CA GLN A 1031 -39.22 24.18 -28.62
C GLN A 1031 -39.51 22.73 -28.21
N PHE A 1032 -40.62 22.46 -27.50
CA PHE A 1032 -40.97 21.09 -27.14
C PHE A 1032 -41.27 20.22 -28.36
N LEU A 1033 -41.92 20.75 -29.40
CA LEU A 1033 -42.18 20.01 -30.64
C LEU A 1033 -40.89 19.67 -31.39
N GLU A 1034 -39.91 20.59 -31.44
CA GLU A 1034 -38.60 20.33 -32.03
C GLU A 1034 -37.81 19.25 -31.27
N ILE A 1035 -37.96 19.19 -29.95
CA ILE A 1035 -37.31 18.19 -29.08
C ILE A 1035 -37.88 16.78 -29.30
N LEU A 1036 -39.18 16.66 -29.60
CA LEU A 1036 -39.82 15.35 -29.77
C LEU A 1036 -39.19 14.55 -30.93
N VAL A 1037 -38.83 15.19 -32.04
CA VAL A 1037 -38.28 14.50 -33.22
C VAL A 1037 -37.00 13.68 -32.91
N PRO A 1038 -35.94 14.27 -32.34
CA PRO A 1038 -34.76 13.50 -31.94
C PRO A 1038 -35.01 12.59 -30.73
N LEU A 1039 -35.97 12.90 -29.84
CA LEU A 1039 -36.35 12.04 -28.73
C LEU A 1039 -36.97 10.72 -29.20
N GLU A 1040 -37.75 10.74 -30.28
CA GLU A 1040 -38.30 9.54 -30.91
C GLU A 1040 -37.19 8.56 -31.34
N LYS A 1041 -36.13 9.09 -31.94
CA LYS A 1041 -34.97 8.30 -32.39
C LYS A 1041 -34.26 7.64 -31.19
N ILE A 1042 -34.17 8.33 -30.06
CA ILE A 1042 -33.60 7.78 -28.81
C ILE A 1042 -34.51 6.67 -28.27
N LEU A 1043 -35.82 6.85 -28.31
CA LEU A 1043 -36.79 5.84 -27.85
C LEU A 1043 -36.94 4.63 -28.78
N GLN A 1044 -36.28 4.64 -29.94
CA GLN A 1044 -36.19 3.51 -30.87
C GLN A 1044 -34.84 2.79 -30.80
N THR A 1045 -33.95 3.21 -29.89
CA THR A 1045 -32.64 2.59 -29.71
C THR A 1045 -32.73 1.19 -29.10
N GLN A 1046 -31.71 0.36 -29.32
CA GLN A 1046 -31.57 -0.95 -28.67
C GLN A 1046 -30.85 -0.86 -27.31
N SER A 1047 -30.37 0.32 -26.91
CA SER A 1047 -29.77 0.56 -25.60
C SER A 1047 -30.86 0.75 -24.54
N GLU A 1048 -30.96 -0.20 -23.60
CA GLU A 1048 -31.93 -0.14 -22.48
C GLU A 1048 -31.76 1.14 -21.64
N GLU A 1049 -30.51 1.56 -21.39
CA GLU A 1049 -30.21 2.77 -20.62
C GLU A 1049 -30.72 4.04 -21.33
N LEU A 1050 -30.37 4.24 -22.60
CA LEU A 1050 -30.81 5.40 -23.37
C LEU A 1050 -32.33 5.40 -23.58
N PHE A 1051 -32.92 4.22 -23.77
CA PHE A 1051 -34.38 4.07 -23.85
C PHE A 1051 -35.04 4.50 -22.53
N SER A 1052 -34.56 4.01 -21.39
CA SER A 1052 -35.10 4.34 -20.07
C SER A 1052 -35.00 5.84 -19.77
N ARG A 1053 -33.83 6.45 -20.00
CA ARG A 1053 -33.62 7.89 -19.82
C ARG A 1053 -34.45 8.72 -20.79
N GLY A 1054 -34.56 8.28 -22.05
CA GLY A 1054 -35.45 8.87 -23.04
C GLY A 1054 -36.92 8.82 -22.61
N ALA A 1055 -37.35 7.73 -21.97
CA ALA A 1055 -38.72 7.55 -21.47
C ALA A 1055 -39.01 8.50 -20.32
N GLU A 1056 -38.07 8.66 -19.37
CA GLU A 1056 -38.18 9.65 -18.30
C GLU A 1056 -38.28 11.09 -18.85
N LEU A 1057 -37.45 11.42 -19.84
CA LEU A 1057 -37.47 12.74 -20.46
C LEU A 1057 -38.79 13.00 -21.20
N LEU A 1058 -39.33 11.98 -21.90
CA LEU A 1058 -40.65 12.05 -22.54
C LEU A 1058 -41.75 12.30 -21.50
N MET A 1059 -41.71 11.59 -20.37
CA MET A 1059 -42.68 11.77 -19.27
C MET A 1059 -42.59 13.17 -18.66
N PHE A 1060 -41.37 13.70 -18.50
CA PHE A 1060 -41.17 15.07 -18.06
C PHE A 1060 -41.78 16.09 -19.04
N ILE A 1061 -41.54 15.93 -20.33
CA ILE A 1061 -42.12 16.80 -21.38
C ILE A 1061 -43.65 16.72 -21.34
N TYR A 1062 -44.21 15.51 -21.28
CA TYR A 1062 -45.65 15.27 -21.24
C TYR A 1062 -46.31 15.87 -19.98
N SER A 1063 -45.66 15.76 -18.81
CA SER A 1063 -46.15 16.38 -17.58
C SER A 1063 -46.13 17.91 -17.66
N ASN A 1064 -45.05 18.50 -18.18
CA ASN A 1064 -44.95 19.95 -18.35
C ASN A 1064 -45.96 20.45 -19.39
N SER A 1065 -46.21 19.72 -20.48
CA SER A 1065 -47.20 20.12 -21.48
C SER A 1065 -48.60 20.21 -20.87
N MET A 1066 -49.01 19.21 -20.07
CA MET A 1066 -50.30 19.24 -19.35
C MET A 1066 -50.37 20.40 -18.35
N ASN A 1067 -49.33 20.59 -17.53
CA ASN A 1067 -49.31 21.64 -16.50
C ASN A 1067 -49.40 23.06 -17.08
N PHE A 1068 -48.79 23.30 -18.24
CA PHE A 1068 -48.79 24.61 -18.90
C PHE A 1068 -49.84 24.74 -20.03
N GLN A 1069 -50.68 23.71 -20.24
CA GLN A 1069 -51.72 23.63 -21.26
C GLN A 1069 -51.18 23.79 -22.70
N LEU A 1070 -50.08 23.08 -23.00
CA LEU A 1070 -49.40 23.09 -24.29
C LEU A 1070 -50.01 22.02 -25.22
N LYS A 1071 -51.24 22.27 -25.66
CA LYS A 1071 -52.08 21.28 -26.37
C LYS A 1071 -51.46 20.72 -27.65
N ALA A 1072 -50.71 21.52 -28.40
CA ALA A 1072 -50.02 21.07 -29.61
C ALA A 1072 -48.95 20.00 -29.33
N VAL A 1073 -48.25 20.10 -28.18
CA VAL A 1073 -47.26 19.11 -27.74
C VAL A 1073 -47.95 17.84 -27.27
N GLU A 1074 -49.04 17.96 -26.50
CA GLU A 1074 -49.85 16.82 -26.05
C GLU A 1074 -50.40 16.00 -27.24
N ASP A 1075 -51.01 16.69 -28.22
CA ASP A 1075 -51.57 16.06 -29.41
C ASP A 1075 -50.48 15.35 -30.24
N LYS A 1076 -49.27 15.94 -30.33
CA LYS A 1076 -48.14 15.34 -31.03
C LYS A 1076 -47.60 14.09 -30.32
N ILE A 1077 -47.53 14.12 -28.98
CA ILE A 1077 -47.12 12.98 -28.18
C ILE A 1077 -48.12 11.82 -28.33
N MET A 1078 -49.42 12.11 -28.20
CA MET A 1078 -50.48 11.10 -28.22
C MET A 1078 -50.76 10.51 -29.60
N SER A 1079 -50.44 11.25 -30.67
CA SER A 1079 -50.56 10.77 -32.06
C SER A 1079 -49.36 9.94 -32.53
N ASN A 1080 -48.22 9.97 -31.82
CA ASN A 1080 -47.04 9.17 -32.15
C ASN A 1080 -47.09 7.79 -31.46
N GLN A 1081 -46.99 6.71 -32.24
CA GLN A 1081 -47.10 5.34 -31.72
C GLN A 1081 -45.96 4.93 -30.77
N THR A 1082 -44.74 5.41 -30.99
CA THR A 1082 -43.59 5.12 -30.12
C THR A 1082 -43.79 5.77 -28.75
N PHE A 1083 -44.12 7.06 -28.71
CA PHE A 1083 -44.35 7.78 -27.45
C PHE A 1083 -45.54 7.24 -26.68
N LYS A 1084 -46.64 6.96 -27.36
CA LYS A 1084 -47.84 6.40 -26.74
C LYS A 1084 -47.56 5.07 -26.04
N LYS A 1085 -46.81 4.17 -26.68
CA LYS A 1085 -46.41 2.88 -26.08
C LYS A 1085 -45.56 3.09 -24.81
N VAL A 1086 -44.57 3.98 -24.88
CA VAL A 1086 -43.70 4.30 -23.74
C VAL A 1086 -44.52 4.84 -22.55
N ILE A 1087 -45.45 5.76 -22.80
CA ILE A 1087 -46.33 6.34 -21.77
C ILE A 1087 -47.27 5.27 -21.17
N GLU A 1088 -47.87 4.41 -22.00
CA GLU A 1088 -48.74 3.32 -21.54
C GLU A 1088 -48.00 2.25 -20.73
N GLU A 1089 -46.74 2.00 -21.06
CA GLU A 1089 -45.87 1.05 -20.35
C GLU A 1089 -45.38 1.65 -19.03
N TYR A 1090 -44.97 2.92 -19.04
CA TYR A 1090 -44.58 3.66 -17.83
C TYR A 1090 -45.75 3.79 -16.84
N ALA A 1091 -46.96 4.10 -17.32
CA ALA A 1091 -48.18 4.15 -16.50
C ALA A 1091 -48.53 2.78 -15.89
N ARG A 1092 -48.34 1.69 -16.64
CA ARG A 1092 -48.51 0.31 -16.13
C ARG A 1092 -47.49 -0.03 -15.04
N GLN A 1093 -46.23 0.36 -15.19
CA GLN A 1093 -45.19 0.15 -14.18
C GLN A 1093 -45.45 0.95 -12.90
N GLN A 1094 -45.88 2.21 -13.01
CA GLN A 1094 -46.31 3.04 -11.88
C GLN A 1094 -47.50 2.45 -11.13
N GLN A 1095 -48.51 1.93 -11.84
CA GLN A 1095 -49.64 1.22 -11.23
C GLN A 1095 -49.21 -0.07 -10.52
N ALA A 1096 -48.28 -0.83 -11.08
CA ALA A 1096 -47.72 -2.02 -10.45
C ALA A 1096 -46.91 -1.70 -9.17
N GLN A 1097 -46.16 -0.60 -9.16
CA GLN A 1097 -45.44 -0.10 -7.98
C GLN A 1097 -46.38 0.39 -6.87
N MET A 1098 -47.45 1.10 -7.22
CA MET A 1098 -48.49 1.51 -6.26
C MET A 1098 -49.21 0.31 -5.64
N GLN A 1099 -49.45 -0.76 -6.41
CA GLN A 1099 -50.04 -2.01 -5.91
C GLN A 1099 -49.10 -2.80 -4.99
N THR A 1100 -47.78 -2.75 -5.22
CA THR A 1100 -46.78 -3.38 -4.33
C THR A 1100 -46.53 -2.59 -3.05
N GLN A 1101 -46.61 -1.26 -3.07
CA GLN A 1101 -46.55 -0.44 -1.85
C GLN A 1101 -47.79 -0.60 -0.96
N GLN A 1102 -48.97 -0.84 -1.53
CA GLN A 1102 -50.20 -1.10 -0.76
C GLN A 1102 -50.26 -2.48 -0.09
N GLN A 1103 -49.43 -3.46 -0.50
CA GLN A 1103 -49.39 -4.79 0.11
C GLN A 1103 -48.32 -4.95 1.21
N GLY A 1104 -47.51 -3.92 1.50
CA GLY A 1104 -46.31 -4.02 2.34
C GLY A 1104 -46.33 -3.34 3.71
N GLN A 1105 -47.41 -2.69 4.15
CA GLN A 1105 -47.45 -2.01 5.46
C GLN A 1105 -48.66 -2.42 6.31
N PRO A 1106 -48.47 -2.91 7.55
CA PRO A 1106 -49.53 -2.88 8.56
C PRO A 1106 -49.71 -1.43 9.04
N ASN A 1107 -50.96 -0.96 8.97
CA ASN A 1107 -51.42 0.34 9.47
C ASN A 1107 -50.85 0.69 10.85
N VAL A 1108 -50.01 1.73 10.91
CA VAL A 1108 -49.83 2.53 12.13
C VAL A 1108 -50.19 3.96 11.77
N ALA A 1109 -51.32 4.41 12.31
CA ALA A 1109 -51.81 5.77 12.16
C ALA A 1109 -50.88 6.76 12.87
N VAL A 1110 -50.47 7.80 12.17
CA VAL A 1110 -49.96 9.04 12.78
C VAL A 1110 -50.75 10.21 12.20
N PRO A 1111 -51.48 10.99 13.02
CA PRO A 1111 -52.22 12.16 12.56
C PRO A 1111 -51.32 13.41 12.55
N GLY A 1112 -51.47 14.21 11.50
CA GLY A 1112 -51.07 15.62 11.46
C GLY A 1112 -49.68 15.87 10.89
N VAL A 1113 -49.62 16.52 9.73
CA VAL A 1113 -49.38 17.96 9.59
C VAL A 1113 -49.47 18.31 8.09
N ASN A 1114 -50.21 19.36 7.80
CA ASN A 1114 -50.44 19.95 6.48
C ASN A 1114 -49.25 20.86 6.09
N LEU A 1115 -48.99 20.91 4.77
CA LEU A 1115 -48.09 21.77 3.99
C LEU A 1115 -46.62 21.37 3.90
#